data_AF-A0A7C6TWT6-F1
#
_entry.id   AF-A0A7C6TWT6-F1
#
_cell.length_a   1.000
_cell.length_b   1.000
_cell.length_c   1.000
_cell.angle_alpha   90.00
_cell.angle_beta   90.00
_cell.angle_gamma   90.00
#
_symmetry.space_group_name_H-M   'P 1'
#
loop_
_entity.id
_entity.type
_entity.pdbx_description
1 polymer ?
#
loop_
_entity_poly.entity_id
_entity_poly.type
_entity_poly.pdbx_seq_one_letter_code
_entity_poly.pdbx_strand_id
1 'polypeptide(L)'
;MKKRCELYPTLVTPFTKDNQIDYPSLSRLLNYMFREGCDGIFAVCQSSEMAFLSEEEKLSLATFCIEACRAAGRKCVVSGHTHDSLEEQIAYLQKLEKLKPDAVVLVTNRLAAEHESDDVWIQNLDTVLSALSPDTRLGLYECPRPYKRLLTDKTLEKVIQTGRFDFIKDTCCDLEMIKARLSLLKGTGLALYNADSDTLAESVLLGAAGYSGVMLNFFPEVFALLKGYLTEVEDNVILPLRFHARSAGQIADFIAMTGKYETSAYPLNAKHYLMLKGIIDNASARSVQSVITKGDEKGLLALANAVERMVAKVHVFPNRQFAFEEGKHFRNCHASTILPLKDGTVLLAYFAGYAEGHNDVGIWLSRKENGVWQEPFCVVKTCDLPHWNPVLFSMADGGIRLVYKVGPDVPSWKSWTKVSYDGGKTWSEETPYLAPNDAGGPVRSKPIYLSNGTLLAPNSDETETSWTPRVDISHDNGATFSLLARVPVNTTDPTKENFMAGVGAIQPTLWESKPGHVHMLLRTTSGFIFRSDSKDFGRTWCEAYKTGLPSNNSGIEIEKHGDVLYLVLNPIYGNWASRNPIVIKRSFDNGATFSHFVTLDHTEFDPATKTDAEFSYPSAGVYGDTLYVAYTHMRRRMAVCEISLKGE
;
A
#
# COMPACT_ATOMS: atom_id res chain seq x y z
N MET A 1 17.44 -29.33 2.62
CA MET A 1 15.99 -29.03 2.83
C MET A 1 15.86 -27.54 2.61
N LYS A 2 14.93 -27.06 1.75
CA LYS A 2 14.77 -25.60 1.56
C LYS A 2 14.59 -24.92 2.92
N LYS A 3 15.41 -23.91 3.21
CA LYS A 3 15.29 -23.15 4.46
C LYS A 3 13.89 -22.54 4.54
N ARG A 4 13.25 -22.66 5.70
CA ARG A 4 11.92 -22.09 5.98
C ARG A 4 12.13 -20.81 6.77
N CYS A 5 11.52 -19.72 6.32
CA CYS A 5 11.46 -18.45 7.06
C CYS A 5 9.99 -18.04 7.15
N GLU A 6 9.44 -18.05 8.35
CA GLU A 6 8.05 -17.67 8.62
C GLU A 6 7.96 -16.33 9.36
N LEU A 7 6.90 -15.58 9.10
CA LEU A 7 6.69 -14.24 9.67
C LEU A 7 5.43 -14.24 10.56
N TYR A 8 5.61 -13.98 11.84
CA TYR A 8 4.57 -13.90 12.86
C TYR A 8 4.56 -12.51 13.52
N PRO A 9 3.72 -11.55 13.07
CA PRO A 9 3.61 -10.26 13.72
C PRO A 9 3.16 -10.45 15.17
N THR A 10 3.86 -9.77 16.07
CA THR A 10 3.40 -9.61 17.46
C THR A 10 2.30 -8.56 17.44
N LEU A 11 1.07 -9.01 17.27
CA LEU A 11 -0.05 -8.19 16.81
C LEU A 11 -0.41 -7.09 17.81
N VAL A 12 -0.59 -5.86 17.34
CA VAL A 12 -1.19 -4.77 18.11
C VAL A 12 -2.72 -4.87 18.12
N THR A 13 -3.37 -4.39 19.19
CA THR A 13 -4.84 -4.37 19.31
C THR A 13 -5.38 -2.99 18.96
N PRO A 14 -6.11 -2.79 17.85
CA PRO A 14 -6.76 -1.51 17.55
C PRO A 14 -7.87 -1.21 18.58
N PHE A 15 -8.00 0.05 18.97
CA PHE A 15 -9.05 0.50 19.90
C PHE A 15 -9.88 1.62 19.28
N THR A 16 -11.17 1.67 19.61
CA THR A 16 -12.06 2.79 19.26
C THR A 16 -11.72 4.02 20.11
N LYS A 17 -12.31 5.18 19.76
CA LYS A 17 -12.18 6.42 20.57
C LYS A 17 -12.72 6.25 22.00
N ASP A 18 -13.70 5.37 22.18
CA ASP A 18 -14.29 5.01 23.47
C ASP A 18 -13.52 3.88 24.20
N ASN A 19 -12.28 3.62 23.76
CA ASN A 19 -11.36 2.65 24.35
C ASN A 19 -11.89 1.21 24.34
N GLN A 20 -12.74 0.82 23.39
CA GLN A 20 -13.15 -0.57 23.15
C GLN A 20 -12.28 -1.22 22.07
N ILE A 21 -12.19 -2.55 22.01
CA ILE A 21 -11.50 -3.22 20.88
C ILE A 21 -12.22 -2.89 19.57
N ASP A 22 -11.48 -2.40 18.58
CA ASP A 22 -12.00 -2.09 17.25
C ASP A 22 -11.82 -3.28 16.30
N TYR A 23 -12.81 -4.18 16.31
CA TYR A 23 -12.82 -5.38 15.47
C TYR A 23 -12.84 -5.09 13.96
N PRO A 24 -13.56 -4.07 13.45
CA PRO A 24 -13.44 -3.66 12.06
C PRO A 24 -12.00 -3.30 11.65
N SER A 25 -11.30 -2.46 12.43
CA SER A 25 -9.89 -2.15 12.19
C SER A 25 -8.99 -3.39 12.33
N LEU A 26 -9.26 -4.26 13.31
CA LEU A 26 -8.52 -5.49 13.51
C LEU A 26 -8.67 -6.46 12.32
N SER A 27 -9.86 -6.56 11.74
CA SER A 27 -10.08 -7.35 10.52
C SER A 27 -9.23 -6.85 9.36
N ARG A 28 -9.21 -5.53 9.14
CA ARG A 28 -8.37 -4.91 8.10
C ARG A 28 -6.89 -5.13 8.37
N LEU A 29 -6.46 -5.02 9.62
CA LEU A 29 -5.08 -5.28 10.03
C LEU A 29 -4.66 -6.72 9.75
N LEU A 30 -5.48 -7.71 10.10
CA LEU A 30 -5.18 -9.12 9.82
C LEU A 30 -5.10 -9.40 8.32
N ASN A 31 -6.06 -8.89 7.53
CA ASN A 31 -6.05 -9.01 6.08
C ASN A 31 -4.82 -8.34 5.46
N TYR A 32 -4.41 -7.17 5.98
CA TYR A 32 -3.16 -6.51 5.61
C TYR A 32 -1.96 -7.42 5.85
N MET A 33 -1.82 -7.98 7.07
CA MET A 33 -0.70 -8.87 7.39
C MET A 33 -0.63 -10.09 6.47
N PHE A 34 -1.76 -10.75 6.22
CA PHE A 34 -1.79 -11.95 5.37
C PHE A 34 -1.45 -11.63 3.92
N ARG A 35 -1.95 -10.50 3.41
CA ARG A 35 -1.68 -10.04 2.04
C ARG A 35 -0.22 -9.66 1.85
N GLU A 36 0.40 -9.02 2.84
CA GLU A 36 1.82 -8.63 2.79
C GLU A 36 2.79 -9.77 3.17
N GLY A 37 2.30 -11.02 3.28
CA GLY A 37 3.15 -12.22 3.34
C GLY A 37 3.39 -12.84 4.71
N CYS A 38 2.65 -12.43 5.75
CA CYS A 38 2.72 -13.07 7.07
C CYS A 38 2.11 -14.50 7.04
N ASP A 39 2.81 -15.46 7.65
CA ASP A 39 2.45 -16.90 7.66
C ASP A 39 1.50 -17.27 8.80
N GLY A 40 1.49 -16.46 9.84
CA GLY A 40 0.61 -16.59 10.99
C GLY A 40 0.55 -15.30 11.78
N ILE A 41 -0.03 -15.36 12.97
CA ILE A 41 -0.20 -14.23 13.89
C ILE A 41 0.18 -14.68 15.28
N PHE A 42 0.91 -13.83 16.02
CA PHE A 42 1.02 -13.94 17.46
C PHE A 42 0.10 -12.92 18.14
N ALA A 43 -1.05 -13.40 18.63
CA ALA A 43 -2.09 -12.57 19.25
C ALA A 43 -2.07 -12.66 20.79
N VAL A 44 -2.76 -11.69 21.42
CA VAL A 44 -2.82 -11.54 22.88
C VAL A 44 -1.43 -11.58 23.51
N CYS A 45 -0.47 -10.92 22.85
CA CYS A 45 0.90 -10.83 23.29
C CYS A 45 1.15 -9.47 23.97
N GLN A 46 2.39 -9.17 24.35
CA GLN A 46 2.73 -7.88 24.96
C GLN A 46 2.33 -6.69 24.06
N SER A 47 2.54 -6.79 22.75
CA SER A 47 2.14 -5.78 21.76
C SER A 47 0.64 -5.63 21.63
N SER A 48 -0.11 -6.68 21.93
CA SER A 48 -1.58 -6.65 22.02
C SER A 48 -2.08 -5.96 23.29
N GLU A 49 -1.15 -5.47 24.11
CA GLU A 49 -1.39 -4.84 25.40
C GLU A 49 -2.09 -5.77 26.38
N MET A 50 -1.74 -7.07 26.35
CA MET A 50 -2.39 -8.12 27.14
C MET A 50 -2.47 -7.84 28.65
N ALA A 51 -1.57 -7.01 29.22
CA ALA A 51 -1.65 -6.61 30.63
C ALA A 51 -2.77 -5.59 30.93
N PHE A 52 -3.30 -4.93 29.91
CA PHE A 52 -4.32 -3.88 29.97
C PHE A 52 -5.66 -4.33 29.37
N LEU A 53 -5.81 -5.62 29.11
CA LEU A 53 -7.04 -6.26 28.69
C LEU A 53 -7.64 -7.03 29.87
N SER A 54 -8.96 -6.92 30.03
CA SER A 54 -9.72 -7.85 30.89
C SER A 54 -9.61 -9.28 30.37
N GLU A 55 -9.93 -10.27 31.20
CA GLU A 55 -9.93 -11.68 30.78
C GLU A 55 -10.90 -11.92 29.61
N GLU A 56 -12.08 -11.31 29.66
CA GLU A 56 -13.09 -11.38 28.60
C GLU A 56 -12.57 -10.79 27.27
N GLU A 57 -11.91 -9.64 27.33
CA GLU A 57 -11.27 -9.03 26.15
C GLU A 57 -10.16 -9.91 25.57
N LYS A 58 -9.34 -10.54 26.42
CA LYS A 58 -8.29 -11.47 25.95
C LYS A 58 -8.88 -12.65 25.19
N LEU A 59 -9.92 -13.28 25.75
CA LEU A 59 -10.57 -14.45 25.15
C LEU A 59 -11.31 -14.07 23.86
N SER A 60 -11.98 -12.91 23.83
CA SER A 60 -12.67 -12.41 22.65
C SER A 60 -11.69 -12.05 21.53
N LEU A 61 -10.58 -11.36 21.86
CA LEU A 61 -9.52 -11.03 20.92
C LEU A 61 -8.85 -12.30 20.36
N ALA A 62 -8.55 -13.28 21.22
CA ALA A 62 -8.00 -14.58 20.80
C ALA A 62 -8.95 -15.29 19.83
N THR A 63 -10.24 -15.39 20.18
CA THR A 63 -11.28 -16.01 19.33
C THR A 63 -11.30 -15.39 17.94
N PHE A 64 -11.40 -14.06 17.88
CA PHE A 64 -11.43 -13.33 16.62
C PHE A 64 -10.18 -13.59 15.76
N CYS A 65 -8.99 -13.54 16.35
CA CYS A 65 -7.74 -13.78 15.62
C CYS A 65 -7.62 -15.22 15.13
N ILE A 66 -8.02 -16.21 15.94
CA ILE A 66 -8.01 -17.64 15.57
C ILE A 66 -8.95 -17.88 14.39
N GLU A 67 -10.17 -17.36 14.43
CA GLU A 67 -11.16 -17.52 13.37
C GLU A 67 -10.69 -16.86 12.07
N ALA A 68 -10.16 -15.65 12.12
CA ALA A 68 -9.62 -14.94 10.96
C ALA A 68 -8.41 -15.68 10.35
N CYS A 69 -7.48 -16.17 11.18
CA CYS A 69 -6.36 -16.97 10.71
C CYS A 69 -6.83 -18.26 10.04
N ARG A 70 -7.77 -18.98 10.67
CA ARG A 70 -8.33 -20.23 10.12
C ARG A 70 -9.02 -20.00 8.77
N ALA A 71 -9.80 -18.92 8.65
CA ALA A 71 -10.45 -18.54 7.40
C ALA A 71 -9.43 -18.22 6.27
N ALA A 72 -8.28 -17.65 6.63
CA ALA A 72 -7.19 -17.34 5.70
C ALA A 72 -6.21 -18.51 5.47
N GLY A 73 -6.40 -19.68 6.10
CA GLY A 73 -5.44 -20.78 6.04
C GLY A 73 -4.08 -20.44 6.67
N ARG A 74 -4.10 -19.63 7.73
CA ARG A 74 -2.94 -19.15 8.49
C ARG A 74 -2.98 -19.68 9.92
N LYS A 75 -1.83 -19.68 10.59
CA LYS A 75 -1.71 -20.13 11.98
C LYS A 75 -1.92 -18.97 12.97
N CYS A 76 -2.54 -19.25 14.10
CA CYS A 76 -2.67 -18.30 15.21
C CYS A 76 -2.07 -18.90 16.48
N VAL A 77 -0.99 -18.30 16.96
CA VAL A 77 -0.46 -18.58 18.30
C VAL A 77 -0.92 -17.48 19.26
N VAL A 78 -1.30 -17.85 20.48
CA VAL A 78 -1.95 -16.93 21.43
C VAL A 78 -1.30 -17.03 22.80
N SER A 79 -1.21 -15.92 23.53
CA SER A 79 -0.75 -15.93 24.92
C SER A 79 -1.81 -15.42 25.90
N GLY A 80 -1.73 -14.18 26.36
CA GLY A 80 -2.52 -13.67 27.48
C GLY A 80 -2.12 -14.27 28.82
N HIS A 81 -1.01 -15.01 28.87
CA HIS A 81 -0.47 -15.60 30.09
C HIS A 81 0.12 -14.50 30.98
N THR A 82 -0.73 -13.87 31.80
CA THR A 82 -0.36 -12.69 32.60
C THR A 82 -0.64 -12.83 34.10
N HIS A 83 -1.45 -13.80 34.53
CA HIS A 83 -1.81 -13.98 35.94
C HIS A 83 -0.58 -14.29 36.80
N ASP A 84 -0.59 -13.84 38.06
CA ASP A 84 0.54 -13.98 38.96
C ASP A 84 0.54 -15.33 39.70
N SER A 85 -0.63 -15.82 40.13
CA SER A 85 -0.72 -17.12 40.82
C SER A 85 -0.83 -18.28 39.83
N LEU A 86 -0.17 -19.41 40.14
CA LEU A 86 -0.17 -20.60 39.29
C LEU A 86 -1.59 -21.17 39.08
N GLU A 87 -2.45 -21.05 40.08
CA GLU A 87 -3.85 -21.48 40.01
C GLU A 87 -4.65 -20.67 38.98
N GLU A 88 -4.55 -19.33 39.04
CA GLU A 88 -5.20 -18.44 38.06
C GLU A 88 -4.60 -18.60 36.66
N GLN A 89 -3.28 -18.80 36.55
CA GLN A 89 -2.62 -19.11 35.28
C GLN A 89 -3.23 -20.36 34.65
N ILE A 90 -3.31 -21.47 35.39
CA ILE A 90 -3.89 -22.73 34.90
C ILE A 90 -5.35 -22.55 34.50
N ALA A 91 -6.16 -21.91 35.34
CA ALA A 91 -7.57 -21.67 35.06
C ALA A 91 -7.76 -20.88 33.76
N TYR A 92 -6.93 -19.85 33.53
CA TYR A 92 -6.96 -19.08 32.29
C TYR A 92 -6.47 -19.88 31.07
N LEU A 93 -5.36 -20.60 31.20
CA LEU A 93 -4.80 -21.41 30.11
C LEU A 93 -5.78 -22.51 29.65
N GLN A 94 -6.54 -23.12 30.57
CA GLN A 94 -7.60 -24.08 30.24
C GLN A 94 -8.78 -23.43 29.48
N LYS A 95 -9.10 -22.16 29.75
CA LYS A 95 -10.10 -21.42 28.94
C LYS A 95 -9.56 -21.18 27.53
N LEU A 96 -8.29 -20.79 27.42
CA LEU A 96 -7.63 -20.49 26.14
C LEU A 96 -7.47 -21.74 25.27
N GLU A 97 -7.13 -22.89 25.87
CA GLU A 97 -7.06 -24.20 25.21
C GLU A 97 -8.37 -24.57 24.49
N LYS A 98 -9.53 -24.27 25.10
CA LYS A 98 -10.85 -24.57 24.52
C LYS A 98 -11.10 -23.81 23.21
N LEU A 99 -10.41 -22.69 22.97
CA LEU A 99 -10.49 -21.93 21.73
C LEU A 99 -9.71 -22.61 20.57
N LYS A 100 -8.89 -23.61 20.89
CA LYS A 100 -8.08 -24.39 19.94
C LYS A 100 -7.19 -23.51 19.03
N PRO A 101 -6.32 -22.65 19.60
CA PRO A 101 -5.27 -22.01 18.83
C PRO A 101 -4.27 -23.05 18.30
N ASP A 102 -3.44 -22.66 17.32
CA ASP A 102 -2.35 -23.52 16.84
C ASP A 102 -1.29 -23.77 17.93
N ALA A 103 -1.09 -22.81 18.83
CA ALA A 103 -0.35 -23.02 20.07
C ALA A 103 -0.78 -22.02 21.17
N VAL A 104 -0.75 -22.49 22.42
CA VAL A 104 -0.81 -21.63 23.62
C VAL A 104 0.61 -21.27 24.06
N VAL A 105 0.93 -19.99 24.04
CA VAL A 105 2.28 -19.47 24.31
C VAL A 105 2.39 -19.06 25.78
N LEU A 106 3.24 -19.76 26.52
CA LEU A 106 3.56 -19.49 27.92
C LEU A 106 4.65 -18.43 28.02
N VAL A 107 4.42 -17.41 28.84
CA VAL A 107 5.45 -16.41 29.16
C VAL A 107 6.41 -16.97 30.21
N THR A 108 7.72 -16.96 29.91
CA THR A 108 8.75 -17.60 30.76
C THR A 108 8.83 -17.00 32.17
N ASN A 109 8.63 -15.68 32.30
CA ASN A 109 8.68 -14.97 33.58
C ASN A 109 7.41 -15.10 34.45
N ARG A 110 6.44 -15.93 34.03
CA ARG A 110 5.24 -16.26 34.81
C ARG A 110 5.36 -17.59 35.55
N LEU A 111 6.28 -18.45 35.13
CA LEU A 111 6.50 -19.77 35.73
C LEU A 111 7.49 -19.75 36.91
N ALA A 112 8.09 -18.61 37.20
CA ALA A 112 8.93 -18.38 38.38
C ALA A 112 8.94 -16.87 38.66
N ALA A 113 9.38 -16.43 39.83
CA ALA A 113 9.75 -15.05 40.12
C ALA A 113 11.20 -14.76 39.66
N GLU A 114 11.60 -13.49 39.65
CA GLU A 114 12.89 -13.04 39.10
C GLU A 114 14.10 -13.70 39.76
N HIS A 115 14.02 -13.93 41.08
CA HIS A 115 15.10 -14.51 41.89
C HIS A 115 14.96 -16.03 42.09
N GLU A 116 13.90 -16.64 41.59
CA GLU A 116 13.68 -18.08 41.75
C GLU A 116 14.49 -18.89 40.72
N SER A 117 14.91 -20.09 41.13
CA SER A 117 15.76 -20.96 40.32
C SER A 117 15.02 -21.61 39.16
N ASP A 118 15.78 -22.17 38.23
CA ASP A 118 15.21 -22.96 37.13
C ASP A 118 14.52 -24.24 37.61
N ASP A 119 14.84 -24.74 38.81
CA ASP A 119 14.13 -25.88 39.39
C ASP A 119 12.69 -25.54 39.76
N VAL A 120 12.47 -24.34 40.34
CA VAL A 120 11.11 -23.82 40.60
C VAL A 120 10.36 -23.63 39.29
N TRP A 121 11.02 -23.06 38.29
CA TRP A 121 10.45 -22.87 36.95
C TRP A 121 10.01 -24.20 36.33
N ILE A 122 10.86 -25.24 36.39
CA ILE A 122 10.56 -26.57 35.86
C ILE A 122 9.42 -27.24 36.63
N GLN A 123 9.37 -27.12 37.95
CA GLN A 123 8.29 -27.66 38.78
C GLN A 123 6.94 -27.01 38.43
N ASN A 124 6.93 -25.69 38.26
CA ASN A 124 5.73 -24.96 37.87
C ASN A 124 5.30 -25.30 36.43
N LEU A 125 6.26 -25.47 35.52
CA LEU A 125 5.99 -25.98 34.17
C LEU A 125 5.31 -27.36 34.23
N ASP A 126 5.87 -28.32 34.97
CA ASP A 126 5.30 -29.67 35.10
C ASP A 126 3.87 -29.64 35.66
N THR A 127 3.60 -28.73 36.60
CA THR A 127 2.26 -28.51 37.15
C THR A 127 1.28 -27.99 36.09
N VAL A 128 1.69 -26.99 35.29
CA VAL A 128 0.89 -26.46 34.17
C VAL A 128 0.64 -27.54 33.12
N LEU A 129 1.68 -28.29 32.72
CA LEU A 129 1.57 -29.34 31.71
C LEU A 129 0.60 -30.45 32.13
N SER A 130 0.59 -30.80 33.41
CA SER A 130 -0.31 -31.81 33.96
C SER A 130 -1.77 -31.36 33.99
N ALA A 131 -2.02 -30.04 34.04
CA ALA A 131 -3.36 -29.47 34.10
C ALA A 131 -3.98 -29.18 32.71
N LEU A 132 -3.17 -29.13 31.65
CA LEU A 132 -3.60 -28.92 30.27
C LEU A 132 -3.75 -30.25 29.52
N SER A 133 -4.66 -30.29 28.53
CA SER A 133 -4.84 -31.46 27.66
C SER A 133 -3.52 -31.86 27.00
N PRO A 134 -3.15 -33.15 26.92
CA PRO A 134 -1.94 -33.60 26.22
C PRO A 134 -1.87 -33.18 24.75
N ASP A 135 -3.01 -33.00 24.09
CA ASP A 135 -3.12 -32.61 22.68
C ASP A 135 -2.80 -31.13 22.43
N THR A 136 -2.77 -30.32 23.48
CA THR A 136 -2.52 -28.88 23.37
C THR A 136 -1.07 -28.61 23.09
N ARG A 137 -0.83 -28.02 21.90
CA ARG A 137 0.46 -27.52 21.47
C ARG A 137 0.80 -26.22 22.19
N LEU A 138 2.05 -26.12 22.61
CA LEU A 138 2.54 -25.03 23.43
C LEU A 138 3.64 -24.27 22.73
N GLY A 139 3.82 -23.02 23.15
CA GLY A 139 4.96 -22.20 22.81
C GLY A 139 5.53 -21.49 24.04
N LEU A 140 6.68 -20.85 23.85
CA LEU A 140 7.34 -20.04 24.87
C LEU A 140 7.57 -18.62 24.36
N TYR A 141 7.45 -17.66 25.27
CA TYR A 141 7.77 -16.26 25.01
C TYR A 141 8.61 -15.68 26.15
N GLU A 142 9.83 -15.26 25.81
CA GLU A 142 10.73 -14.52 26.69
C GLU A 142 10.30 -13.04 26.79
N CYS A 143 9.19 -12.80 27.49
CA CYS A 143 8.63 -11.46 27.61
C CYS A 143 9.54 -10.56 28.47
N PRO A 144 9.90 -9.34 28.02
CA PRO A 144 10.74 -8.41 28.79
C PRO A 144 10.01 -7.81 30.01
N ARG A 145 8.68 -7.88 30.07
CA ARG A 145 7.87 -7.39 31.18
C ARG A 145 7.08 -8.52 31.86
N PRO A 146 6.93 -8.50 33.20
CA PRO A 146 7.40 -7.47 34.13
C PRO A 146 8.92 -7.47 34.37
N TYR A 147 9.60 -8.59 34.11
CA TYR A 147 11.06 -8.69 34.09
C TYR A 147 11.49 -9.72 33.02
N LYS A 148 12.72 -9.61 32.50
CA LYS A 148 13.21 -10.47 31.41
C LYS A 148 13.79 -11.77 31.98
N ARG A 149 13.17 -12.92 31.69
CA ARG A 149 13.69 -14.26 32.04
C ARG A 149 14.00 -15.05 30.76
N LEU A 150 15.29 -15.24 30.48
CA LEU A 150 15.73 -16.05 29.35
C LEU A 150 15.71 -17.54 29.70
N LEU A 151 15.43 -18.39 28.72
CA LEU A 151 15.59 -19.83 28.81
C LEU A 151 17.07 -20.18 28.91
N THR A 152 17.43 -20.92 29.95
CA THR A 152 18.72 -21.59 30.11
C THR A 152 18.74 -22.91 29.35
N ASP A 153 19.92 -23.48 29.11
CA ASP A 153 20.05 -24.81 28.48
C ASP A 153 19.25 -25.87 29.25
N LYS A 154 19.30 -25.84 30.59
CA LYS A 154 18.55 -26.74 31.47
C LYS A 154 17.03 -26.65 31.26
N THR A 155 16.48 -25.44 31.20
CA THR A 155 15.03 -25.25 30.98
C THR A 155 14.62 -25.59 29.55
N LEU A 156 15.47 -25.28 28.56
CA LEU A 156 15.24 -25.62 27.15
C LEU A 156 15.26 -27.13 26.90
N GLU A 157 16.22 -27.85 27.47
CA GLU A 157 16.29 -29.32 27.40
C GLU A 157 15.05 -29.97 28.01
N LYS A 158 14.60 -29.48 29.17
CA LYS A 158 13.35 -29.94 29.79
C LYS A 158 12.16 -29.75 28.84
N VAL A 159 12.05 -28.57 28.22
CA VAL A 159 10.98 -28.26 27.25
C VAL A 159 11.03 -29.21 26.05
N ILE A 160 12.21 -29.44 25.47
CA ILE A 160 12.42 -30.37 24.35
C ILE A 160 11.96 -31.79 24.72
N GLN A 161 12.30 -32.28 25.92
CA GLN A 161 11.95 -33.63 26.38
C GLN A 161 10.44 -33.87 26.46
N THR A 162 9.63 -32.83 26.63
CA THR A 162 8.17 -32.98 26.69
C THR A 162 7.55 -33.34 25.33
N GLY A 163 8.16 -32.93 24.21
CA GLY A 163 7.59 -33.08 22.87
C GLY A 163 6.30 -32.28 22.62
N ARG A 164 5.93 -31.37 23.52
CA ARG A 164 4.66 -30.60 23.47
C ARG A 164 4.80 -29.18 22.91
N PHE A 165 6.02 -28.70 22.74
CA PHE A 165 6.31 -27.33 22.32
C PHE A 165 6.76 -27.27 20.87
N ASP A 166 6.18 -26.33 20.12
CA ASP A 166 6.45 -26.15 18.68
C ASP A 166 6.92 -24.73 18.34
N PHE A 167 6.87 -23.76 19.28
CA PHE A 167 7.13 -22.35 19.01
C PHE A 167 7.92 -21.68 20.15
N ILE A 168 9.04 -21.01 19.86
CA ILE A 168 9.74 -20.10 20.79
C ILE A 168 9.82 -18.73 20.14
N LYS A 169 9.24 -17.71 20.79
CA LYS A 169 9.59 -16.31 20.53
C LYS A 169 10.81 -15.95 21.37
N ASP A 170 11.96 -15.97 20.73
CA ASP A 170 13.26 -15.66 21.30
C ASP A 170 13.45 -14.15 21.37
N THR A 171 13.87 -13.65 22.54
CA THR A 171 14.18 -12.22 22.72
C THR A 171 15.57 -12.01 23.32
N CYS A 172 16.49 -12.97 23.17
CA CYS A 172 17.81 -12.86 23.79
C CYS A 172 18.63 -11.70 23.20
N CYS A 173 18.41 -11.39 21.92
CA CYS A 173 19.18 -10.39 21.15
C CYS A 173 20.68 -10.71 21.12
N ASP A 174 21.04 -12.00 21.11
CA ASP A 174 22.41 -12.50 21.10
C ASP A 174 22.54 -13.67 20.11
N LEU A 175 23.28 -13.44 19.03
CA LEU A 175 23.42 -14.42 17.94
C LEU A 175 24.17 -15.69 18.35
N GLU A 176 25.14 -15.61 19.26
CA GLU A 176 25.85 -16.80 19.75
C GLU A 176 24.94 -17.63 20.67
N MET A 177 24.10 -16.97 21.48
CA MET A 177 23.07 -17.66 22.24
C MET A 177 22.02 -18.32 21.33
N ILE A 178 21.55 -17.63 20.28
CA ILE A 178 20.64 -18.21 19.27
C ILE A 178 21.28 -19.45 18.64
N LYS A 179 22.55 -19.38 18.25
CA LYS A 179 23.29 -20.51 17.66
C LYS A 179 23.40 -21.70 18.61
N ALA A 180 23.67 -21.45 19.90
CA ALA A 180 23.68 -22.50 20.92
C ALA A 180 22.30 -23.16 21.06
N ARG A 181 21.23 -22.35 21.15
CA ARG A 181 19.83 -22.83 21.20
C ARG A 181 19.47 -23.66 19.98
N LEU A 182 19.77 -23.18 18.77
CA LEU A 182 19.51 -23.90 17.52
C LEU A 182 20.24 -25.25 17.45
N SER A 183 21.42 -25.34 18.06
CA SER A 183 22.16 -26.61 18.15
C SER A 183 21.43 -27.63 19.02
N LEU A 184 20.83 -27.20 20.15
CA LEU A 184 20.00 -28.04 21.01
C LEU A 184 18.67 -28.43 20.35
N LEU A 185 18.09 -27.53 19.54
CA LEU A 185 16.82 -27.75 18.86
C LEU A 185 16.93 -28.67 17.63
N LYS A 186 18.15 -29.01 17.19
CA LYS A 186 18.37 -29.80 15.99
C LYS A 186 17.72 -31.19 16.09
N GLY A 187 16.83 -31.49 15.15
CA GLY A 187 16.10 -32.77 15.11
C GLY A 187 14.85 -32.81 16.01
N THR A 188 14.52 -31.72 16.69
CA THR A 188 13.28 -31.57 17.46
C THR A 188 12.18 -30.93 16.61
N GLY A 189 10.92 -30.97 17.09
CA GLY A 189 9.80 -30.25 16.47
C GLY A 189 9.68 -28.78 16.86
N LEU A 190 10.56 -28.28 17.73
CA LEU A 190 10.48 -26.97 18.34
C LEU A 190 11.17 -25.92 17.47
N ALA A 191 10.39 -24.95 16.99
CA ALA A 191 10.86 -23.89 16.10
C ALA A 191 11.18 -22.60 16.87
N LEU A 192 12.36 -22.04 16.63
CA LEU A 192 12.80 -20.76 17.19
C LEU A 192 12.54 -19.62 16.20
N TYR A 193 11.82 -18.61 16.66
CA TYR A 193 11.52 -17.39 15.91
C TYR A 193 12.22 -16.21 16.60
N ASN A 194 13.14 -15.58 15.88
CA ASN A 194 13.86 -14.41 16.38
C ASN A 194 12.88 -13.23 16.49
N ALA A 195 12.87 -12.50 17.61
CA ALA A 195 12.09 -11.27 17.75
C ALA A 195 12.90 -9.99 17.50
N ASP A 196 14.23 -10.10 17.42
CA ASP A 196 15.14 -9.01 17.12
C ASP A 196 15.34 -8.87 15.60
N SER A 197 14.96 -7.70 15.07
CA SER A 197 15.02 -7.47 13.63
C SER A 197 16.46 -7.29 13.12
N ASP A 198 17.39 -6.85 13.99
CA ASP A 198 18.79 -6.58 13.64
C ASP A 198 19.55 -7.85 13.28
N THR A 199 19.19 -8.98 13.88
CA THR A 199 19.87 -10.29 13.72
C THR A 199 19.03 -11.30 12.94
N LEU A 200 17.94 -10.87 12.31
CA LEU A 200 17.00 -11.75 11.63
C LEU A 200 17.67 -12.57 10.51
N ALA A 201 18.37 -11.91 9.59
CA ALA A 201 18.93 -12.58 8.42
C ALA A 201 19.94 -13.67 8.83
N GLU A 202 20.84 -13.34 9.77
CA GLU A 202 21.84 -14.24 10.32
C GLU A 202 21.20 -15.41 11.06
N SER A 203 20.19 -15.14 11.90
CA SER A 203 19.51 -16.19 12.66
C SER A 203 18.83 -17.22 11.76
N VAL A 204 18.17 -16.79 10.68
CA VAL A 204 17.56 -17.70 9.69
C VAL A 204 18.62 -18.50 8.95
N LEU A 205 19.77 -17.89 8.63
CA LEU A 205 20.88 -18.61 8.00
C LEU A 205 21.47 -19.70 8.91
N LEU A 206 21.44 -19.51 10.22
CA LEU A 206 21.84 -20.48 11.24
C LEU A 206 20.80 -21.58 11.50
N GLY A 207 19.56 -21.40 11.02
CA GLY A 207 18.49 -22.40 11.12
C GLY A 207 17.28 -21.99 11.98
N ALA A 208 17.18 -20.72 12.40
CA ALA A 208 15.94 -20.21 12.98
C ALA A 208 14.78 -20.33 11.97
N ALA A 209 13.58 -20.58 12.48
CA ALA A 209 12.40 -20.81 11.67
C ALA A 209 11.82 -19.52 11.05
N GLY A 210 12.22 -18.36 11.56
CA GLY A 210 11.80 -17.07 11.02
C GLY A 210 11.79 -15.95 12.05
N TYR A 211 10.87 -15.01 11.86
CA TYR A 211 10.74 -13.78 12.65
C TYR A 211 9.41 -13.73 13.39
N SER A 212 9.45 -13.40 14.67
CA SER A 212 8.27 -13.10 15.48
C SER A 212 8.46 -11.80 16.28
N GLY A 213 8.52 -10.66 15.60
CA GLY A 213 8.79 -9.37 16.24
C GLY A 213 7.86 -8.23 15.86
N VAL A 214 8.13 -7.08 16.47
CA VAL A 214 7.23 -5.92 16.49
C VAL A 214 7.23 -5.14 15.17
N MET A 215 8.33 -5.20 14.41
CA MET A 215 8.50 -4.43 13.17
C MET A 215 7.59 -4.88 12.04
N LEU A 216 7.03 -6.09 12.12
CA LEU A 216 5.96 -6.55 11.23
C LEU A 216 4.66 -5.74 11.39
N ASN A 217 4.49 -4.94 12.46
CA ASN A 217 3.36 -3.99 12.55
C ASN A 217 3.59 -2.71 11.74
N PHE A 218 4.79 -2.47 11.22
CA PHE A 218 5.08 -1.31 10.38
C PHE A 218 5.07 -1.73 8.90
N PHE A 219 6.02 -2.55 8.48
CA PHE A 219 6.23 -2.83 7.06
C PHE A 219 6.46 -4.33 6.79
N PRO A 220 5.47 -5.20 7.05
CA PRO A 220 5.60 -6.64 6.80
C PRO A 220 6.04 -6.96 5.36
N GLU A 221 5.68 -6.12 4.39
CA GLU A 221 6.07 -6.25 2.99
C GLU A 221 7.60 -6.30 2.78
N VAL A 222 8.40 -5.56 3.56
CA VAL A 222 9.86 -5.57 3.45
C VAL A 222 10.45 -6.86 4.05
N PHE A 223 9.85 -7.36 5.12
CA PHE A 223 10.24 -8.65 5.70
C PHE A 223 9.89 -9.81 4.76
N ALA A 224 8.76 -9.74 4.06
CA ALA A 224 8.38 -10.73 3.05
C ALA A 224 9.34 -10.73 1.86
N LEU A 225 9.84 -9.55 1.44
CA LEU A 225 10.92 -9.47 0.44
C LEU A 225 12.19 -10.18 0.94
N LEU A 226 12.64 -9.89 2.16
CA LEU A 226 13.80 -10.56 2.76
C LEU A 226 13.61 -12.08 2.83
N LYS A 227 12.43 -12.54 3.29
CA LYS A 227 12.05 -13.95 3.31
C LYS A 227 12.18 -14.60 1.93
N GLY A 228 11.68 -13.96 0.88
CA GLY A 228 11.82 -14.45 -0.50
C GLY A 228 13.29 -14.75 -0.84
N TYR A 229 14.16 -13.74 -0.64
CA TYR A 229 15.60 -13.91 -0.89
C TYR A 229 16.27 -14.98 -0.02
N LEU A 230 15.87 -15.11 1.25
CA LEU A 230 16.46 -16.11 2.16
C LEU A 230 16.03 -17.55 1.85
N THR A 231 14.85 -17.74 1.28
CA THR A 231 14.25 -19.07 1.01
C THR A 231 14.55 -19.61 -0.39
N GLU A 232 14.97 -18.75 -1.32
CA GLU A 232 15.40 -19.12 -2.68
C GLU A 232 16.84 -19.69 -2.75
N VAL A 233 17.62 -19.62 -1.67
CA VAL A 233 19.00 -20.13 -1.63
C VAL A 233 19.02 -21.67 -1.56
N GLU A 234 19.49 -22.34 -2.62
CA GLU A 234 19.75 -23.79 -2.62
C GLU A 234 21.00 -24.18 -1.82
N ASP A 235 20.98 -25.36 -1.19
CA ASP A 235 21.99 -25.89 -0.24
C ASP A 235 23.43 -25.98 -0.78
N ASN A 236 23.69 -25.80 -2.08
CA ASN A 236 25.01 -25.98 -2.72
C ASN A 236 25.52 -24.77 -3.54
N VAL A 237 24.84 -23.63 -3.47
CA VAL A 237 25.36 -22.41 -4.09
C VAL A 237 25.96 -21.52 -3.01
N ILE A 238 27.30 -21.45 -2.95
CA ILE A 238 28.04 -20.41 -2.21
C ILE A 238 27.88 -19.06 -2.94
N LEU A 239 26.65 -18.67 -3.26
CA LEU A 239 26.25 -17.32 -3.62
C LEU A 239 25.25 -16.71 -2.62
N PRO A 240 25.20 -17.02 -1.29
CA PRO A 240 24.16 -16.46 -0.43
C PRO A 240 24.34 -14.96 -0.21
N LEU A 241 25.52 -14.39 -0.52
CA LEU A 241 25.80 -12.99 -0.24
C LEU A 241 26.44 -12.18 -1.40
N ARG A 242 27.21 -12.71 -2.34
CA ARG A 242 27.94 -11.81 -3.27
C ARG A 242 27.10 -11.12 -4.35
N PHE A 243 26.07 -11.77 -4.89
CA PHE A 243 25.10 -11.15 -5.81
C PHE A 243 23.74 -10.93 -5.13
N HIS A 244 23.31 -11.86 -4.27
CA HIS A 244 22.10 -11.75 -3.46
C HIS A 244 22.24 -10.85 -2.21
N ALA A 245 23.40 -10.71 -1.55
CA ALA A 245 23.51 -9.76 -0.42
C ALA A 245 23.42 -8.31 -0.85
N ARG A 246 23.60 -7.97 -2.13
CA ARG A 246 23.41 -6.57 -2.48
C ARG A 246 21.96 -6.18 -2.24
N SER A 247 20.99 -7.01 -2.62
CA SER A 247 19.56 -6.75 -2.36
C SER A 247 19.13 -7.20 -0.97
N ALA A 248 19.43 -8.44 -0.57
CA ALA A 248 19.05 -8.96 0.74
C ALA A 248 19.77 -8.24 1.89
N GLY A 249 21.05 -7.90 1.71
CA GLY A 249 21.82 -7.08 2.65
C GLY A 249 21.34 -5.63 2.69
N GLN A 250 20.99 -5.00 1.56
CA GLN A 250 20.34 -3.68 1.59
C GLN A 250 19.00 -3.69 2.34
N ILE A 251 18.23 -4.78 2.22
CA ILE A 251 16.99 -4.95 2.96
C ILE A 251 17.27 -5.17 4.45
N ALA A 252 18.25 -6.02 4.80
CA ALA A 252 18.66 -6.25 6.18
C ALA A 252 19.21 -4.97 6.83
N ASP A 253 20.10 -4.24 6.14
CA ASP A 253 20.63 -2.94 6.59
C ASP A 253 19.50 -1.92 6.82
N PHE A 254 18.50 -1.91 5.92
CA PHE A 254 17.33 -1.05 6.08
C PHE A 254 16.52 -1.44 7.32
N ILE A 255 16.24 -2.73 7.51
CA ILE A 255 15.53 -3.23 8.68
C ILE A 255 16.28 -2.82 9.96
N ALA A 256 17.59 -3.09 10.03
CA ALA A 256 18.41 -2.75 11.20
C ALA A 256 18.44 -1.24 11.48
N MET A 257 18.60 -0.40 10.45
CA MET A 257 18.56 1.07 10.59
C MET A 257 17.22 1.56 11.16
N THR A 258 16.14 0.83 10.92
CA THR A 258 14.79 1.15 11.41
C THR A 258 14.47 0.51 12.77
N GLY A 259 15.35 -0.33 13.34
CA GLY A 259 15.16 -0.97 14.65
C GLY A 259 14.92 0.02 15.80
N LYS A 260 15.36 1.29 15.66
CA LYS A 260 15.04 2.36 16.63
C LYS A 260 13.54 2.56 16.89
N TYR A 261 12.67 2.22 15.94
CA TYR A 261 11.22 2.35 16.11
C TYR A 261 10.63 1.27 17.05
N GLU A 262 11.36 0.19 17.33
CA GLU A 262 10.94 -0.86 18.27
C GLU A 262 10.81 -0.32 19.71
N THR A 263 11.62 0.67 20.07
CA THR A 263 11.72 1.20 21.44
C THR A 263 11.18 2.62 21.59
N SER A 264 10.84 3.28 20.47
CA SER A 264 10.36 4.67 20.47
C SER A 264 8.84 4.76 20.60
N ALA A 265 8.33 4.93 21.82
CA ALA A 265 6.89 5.07 22.10
C ALA A 265 6.01 3.88 21.61
N TYR A 266 6.59 2.68 21.50
CA TYR A 266 5.85 1.49 21.13
C TYR A 266 4.81 1.09 22.21
N PRO A 267 3.59 0.64 21.86
CA PRO A 267 3.05 0.35 20.52
C PRO A 267 2.39 1.54 19.80
N LEU A 268 2.36 2.73 20.41
CA LEU A 268 1.64 3.88 19.90
C LEU A 268 2.14 4.32 18.52
N ASN A 269 3.47 4.31 18.30
CA ASN A 269 4.06 4.66 17.01
C ASN A 269 3.68 3.67 15.88
N ALA A 270 3.62 2.37 16.17
CA ALA A 270 3.21 1.34 15.23
C ALA A 270 1.74 1.50 14.84
N LYS A 271 0.88 1.73 15.83
CA LYS A 271 -0.54 2.01 15.59
C LYS A 271 -0.73 3.30 14.78
N HIS A 272 0.04 4.34 15.07
CA HIS A 272 -0.02 5.58 14.30
C HIS A 272 0.44 5.38 12.85
N TYR A 273 1.49 4.58 12.61
CA TYR A 273 1.92 4.20 11.28
C TYR A 273 0.82 3.45 10.50
N LEU A 274 0.16 2.47 11.13
CA LEU A 274 -0.97 1.74 10.55
C LEU A 274 -2.17 2.65 10.25
N MET A 275 -2.43 3.64 11.11
CA MET A 275 -3.48 4.65 10.92
C MET A 275 -3.18 5.56 9.73
N LEU A 276 -1.93 6.01 9.57
CA LEU A 276 -1.50 6.79 8.40
C LEU A 276 -1.69 6.02 7.09
N LYS A 277 -1.50 4.70 7.11
CA LYS A 277 -1.77 3.79 5.98
C LYS A 277 -3.26 3.42 5.82
N GLY A 278 -4.16 3.97 6.65
CA GLY A 278 -5.59 3.71 6.61
C GLY A 278 -5.98 2.28 6.97
N ILE A 279 -5.10 1.54 7.65
CA ILE A 279 -5.36 0.15 8.05
C ILE A 279 -6.22 0.10 9.32
N ILE A 280 -5.97 1.01 10.26
CA ILE A 280 -6.75 1.17 11.50
C ILE A 280 -7.26 2.60 11.62
N ASP A 281 -8.37 2.80 12.32
CA ASP A 281 -9.03 4.12 12.40
C ASP A 281 -8.51 4.99 13.55
N ASN A 282 -7.90 4.39 14.56
CA ASN A 282 -7.40 5.11 15.73
C ASN A 282 -6.12 4.48 16.28
N ALA A 283 -5.18 5.34 16.67
CA ALA A 283 -3.84 4.95 17.09
C ALA A 283 -3.68 4.76 18.60
N SER A 284 -4.73 4.96 19.41
CA SER A 284 -4.61 4.96 20.87
C SER A 284 -4.06 3.64 21.44
N ALA A 285 -3.34 3.75 22.56
CA ALA A 285 -2.84 2.64 23.35
C ALA A 285 -3.24 2.85 24.82
N ARG A 286 -3.58 1.77 25.52
CA ARG A 286 -3.82 1.75 26.97
C ARG A 286 -2.51 1.71 27.75
N SER A 287 -1.47 1.09 27.18
CA SER A 287 -0.17 0.89 27.83
C SER A 287 0.73 2.12 27.82
N VAL A 288 0.44 3.12 26.99
CA VAL A 288 1.27 4.32 26.78
C VAL A 288 0.37 5.55 26.66
N GLN A 289 0.61 6.56 27.50
CA GLN A 289 -0.15 7.83 27.49
C GLN A 289 0.56 8.98 26.77
N SER A 290 1.74 8.74 26.17
CA SER A 290 2.44 9.77 25.39
C SER A 290 1.65 10.15 24.14
N VAL A 291 1.95 11.31 23.55
CA VAL A 291 1.35 11.77 22.30
C VAL A 291 2.39 11.73 21.20
N ILE A 292 2.01 11.24 20.01
CA ILE A 292 2.85 11.34 18.80
C ILE A 292 2.96 12.81 18.42
N THR A 293 4.19 13.35 18.44
CA THR A 293 4.43 14.73 18.05
C THR A 293 4.38 14.88 16.52
N LYS A 294 4.28 16.11 16.01
CA LYS A 294 4.44 16.39 14.57
C LYS A 294 5.79 15.91 14.02
N GLY A 295 6.84 15.91 14.84
CA GLY A 295 8.16 15.40 14.48
C GLY A 295 8.16 13.88 14.29
N ASP A 296 7.48 13.17 15.18
CA ASP A 296 7.31 11.72 15.11
C ASP A 296 6.49 11.32 13.88
N GLU A 297 5.36 12.00 13.64
CA GLU A 297 4.52 11.78 12.45
C GLU A 297 5.32 11.99 11.16
N LYS A 298 6.11 13.07 11.07
CA LYS A 298 7.03 13.30 9.94
C LYS A 298 8.04 12.16 9.79
N GLY A 299 8.56 11.63 10.89
CA GLY A 299 9.45 10.47 10.90
C GLY A 299 8.78 9.20 10.38
N LEU A 300 7.52 8.94 10.77
CA LEU A 300 6.75 7.80 10.30
C LEU A 300 6.38 7.90 8.81
N LEU A 301 6.03 9.09 8.33
CA LEU A 301 5.82 9.33 6.89
C LEU A 301 7.11 9.18 6.08
N ALA A 302 8.24 9.63 6.62
CA ALA A 302 9.55 9.40 6.00
C ALA A 302 9.89 7.91 5.92
N LEU A 303 9.58 7.15 6.98
CA LEU A 303 9.71 5.69 6.99
C LEU A 303 8.81 5.05 5.93
N ALA A 304 7.53 5.44 5.84
CA ALA A 304 6.60 4.93 4.83
C ALA A 304 7.09 5.20 3.40
N ASN A 305 7.59 6.41 3.14
CA ASN A 305 8.20 6.76 1.85
C ASN A 305 9.46 5.93 1.54
N ALA A 306 10.26 5.59 2.54
CA ALA A 306 11.43 4.75 2.36
C ALA A 306 11.06 3.29 2.06
N VAL A 307 10.01 2.78 2.74
CA VAL A 307 9.42 1.45 2.47
C VAL A 307 8.90 1.36 1.03
N GLU A 308 8.12 2.34 0.57
CA GLU A 308 7.58 2.35 -0.80
C GLU A 308 8.70 2.36 -1.85
N ARG A 309 9.78 3.10 -1.61
CA ARG A 309 10.97 3.08 -2.49
C ARG A 309 11.72 1.75 -2.45
N MET A 310 11.73 1.06 -1.30
CA MET A 310 12.37 -0.25 -1.18
C MET A 310 11.58 -1.29 -1.95
N VAL A 311 10.26 -1.33 -1.75
CA VAL A 311 9.36 -2.26 -2.44
C VAL A 311 9.38 -2.04 -3.95
N ALA A 312 9.42 -0.78 -4.40
CA ALA A 312 9.42 -0.47 -5.83
C ALA A 312 10.69 -0.91 -6.58
N LYS A 313 11.78 -1.27 -5.89
CA LYS A 313 12.97 -1.86 -6.54
C LYS A 313 12.74 -3.32 -6.96
N VAL A 314 11.64 -3.91 -6.52
CA VAL A 314 11.27 -5.30 -6.81
C VAL A 314 10.05 -5.28 -7.74
N HIS A 315 9.90 -6.30 -8.59
CA HIS A 315 8.83 -6.40 -9.59
C HIS A 315 8.76 -5.21 -10.56
N VAL A 316 9.92 -4.82 -11.09
CA VAL A 316 10.05 -3.75 -12.08
C VAL A 316 9.64 -4.28 -13.45
N PHE A 317 8.76 -3.56 -14.11
CA PHE A 317 8.28 -3.92 -15.44
C PHE A 317 9.44 -3.83 -16.46
N PRO A 318 9.80 -4.94 -17.14
CA PRO A 318 11.02 -4.99 -17.94
C PRO A 318 10.85 -4.37 -19.33
N ASN A 319 9.63 -4.33 -19.87
CA ASN A 319 9.37 -4.10 -21.29
C ASN A 319 8.76 -2.72 -21.59
N ARG A 320 9.17 -1.66 -20.86
CA ARG A 320 8.70 -0.30 -21.18
C ARG A 320 9.20 0.12 -22.57
N GLN A 321 8.34 0.83 -23.30
CA GLN A 321 8.63 1.36 -24.63
C GLN A 321 8.56 2.88 -24.58
N PHE A 322 9.26 3.54 -25.50
CA PHE A 322 9.12 4.98 -25.73
C PHE A 322 8.44 5.21 -27.07
N ALA A 323 7.47 6.13 -27.10
CA ALA A 323 6.73 6.43 -28.32
C ALA A 323 7.58 7.11 -29.41
N PHE A 324 8.67 7.76 -29.02
CA PHE A 324 9.60 8.47 -29.89
C PHE A 324 10.96 8.66 -29.20
N GLU A 325 11.98 9.03 -29.97
CA GLU A 325 13.34 9.29 -29.48
C GLU A 325 13.45 10.64 -28.74
N GLU A 326 14.28 10.68 -27.68
CA GLU A 326 14.50 11.89 -26.88
C GLU A 326 15.11 13.01 -27.71
N GLY A 327 14.55 14.23 -27.59
CA GLY A 327 15.10 15.43 -28.23
C GLY A 327 14.89 15.53 -29.74
N LYS A 328 14.25 14.55 -30.38
CA LYS A 328 14.03 14.53 -31.84
C LYS A 328 12.99 15.56 -32.31
N HIS A 329 11.89 15.72 -31.58
CA HIS A 329 10.73 16.51 -32.03
C HIS A 329 10.50 17.79 -31.23
N PHE A 330 10.75 17.75 -29.94
CA PHE A 330 10.50 18.85 -29.01
C PHE A 330 11.40 18.71 -27.80
N ARG A 331 11.56 19.83 -27.08
CA ARG A 331 12.36 19.88 -25.86
C ARG A 331 11.61 19.30 -24.66
N ASN A 332 10.31 19.58 -24.58
CA ASN A 332 9.47 19.18 -23.46
C ASN A 332 8.16 18.56 -23.93
N CYS A 333 7.70 17.52 -23.24
CA CYS A 333 6.38 16.93 -23.41
C CYS A 333 5.81 16.47 -22.07
N HIS A 334 4.50 16.60 -21.88
CA HIS A 334 3.85 16.26 -20.62
C HIS A 334 2.35 15.93 -20.79
N ALA A 335 1.75 15.44 -19.70
CA ALA A 335 0.34 15.04 -19.57
C ALA A 335 -0.13 14.07 -20.67
N SER A 336 0.22 12.79 -20.51
CA SER A 336 -0.17 11.73 -21.45
C SER A 336 -1.65 11.35 -21.33
N THR A 337 -2.24 10.93 -22.46
CA THR A 337 -3.50 10.19 -22.53
C THR A 337 -3.35 9.03 -23.52
N ILE A 338 -3.65 7.81 -23.10
CA ILE A 338 -3.55 6.59 -23.91
C ILE A 338 -4.93 6.00 -24.19
N LEU A 339 -5.14 5.57 -25.44
CA LEU A 339 -6.38 4.94 -25.89
C LEU A 339 -6.07 3.75 -26.80
N PRO A 340 -6.13 2.50 -26.30
CA PRO A 340 -6.09 1.32 -27.14
C PRO A 340 -7.39 1.16 -27.94
N LEU A 341 -7.29 0.83 -29.23
CA LEU A 341 -8.41 0.67 -30.15
C LEU A 341 -8.68 -0.79 -30.49
N LYS A 342 -9.87 -1.06 -31.03
CA LYS A 342 -10.35 -2.43 -31.34
C LYS A 342 -9.55 -3.14 -32.44
N ASP A 343 -8.88 -2.40 -33.31
CA ASP A 343 -8.06 -2.94 -34.40
C ASP A 343 -6.61 -3.23 -33.94
N GLY A 344 -6.31 -3.04 -32.65
CA GLY A 344 -4.97 -3.18 -32.09
C GLY A 344 -4.10 -1.93 -32.22
N THR A 345 -4.60 -0.87 -32.86
CA THR A 345 -3.93 0.43 -32.87
C THR A 345 -3.95 1.03 -31.46
N VAL A 346 -2.85 1.65 -31.02
CA VAL A 346 -2.82 2.42 -29.77
C VAL A 346 -2.59 3.88 -30.08
N LEU A 347 -3.44 4.75 -29.55
CA LEU A 347 -3.26 6.20 -29.64
C LEU A 347 -2.67 6.73 -28.34
N LEU A 348 -1.74 7.67 -28.47
CA LEU A 348 -1.12 8.36 -27.36
C LEU A 348 -1.05 9.85 -27.69
N ALA A 349 -1.78 10.67 -26.95
CA ALA A 349 -1.69 12.13 -27.05
C ALA A 349 -1.04 12.74 -25.81
N TYR A 350 -0.40 13.89 -26.01
CA TYR A 350 0.30 14.65 -24.98
C TYR A 350 0.52 16.09 -25.50
N PHE A 351 0.75 17.04 -24.60
CA PHE A 351 1.18 18.37 -25.04
C PHE A 351 2.71 18.43 -25.12
N ALA A 352 3.24 19.18 -26.08
CA ALA A 352 4.68 19.32 -26.26
C ALA A 352 5.07 20.65 -26.93
N GLY A 353 6.28 21.12 -26.62
CA GLY A 353 6.85 22.39 -27.09
C GLY A 353 8.19 22.70 -26.43
N TYR A 354 8.50 23.98 -26.29
CA TYR A 354 9.74 24.45 -25.63
C TYR A 354 9.74 24.16 -24.12
N ALA A 355 8.66 24.53 -23.43
CA ALA A 355 8.43 24.31 -22.01
C ALA A 355 6.92 24.34 -21.70
N GLU A 356 6.50 23.72 -20.59
CA GLU A 356 5.12 23.79 -20.12
C GLU A 356 4.65 25.25 -20.00
N GLY A 357 3.47 25.56 -20.54
CA GLY A 357 2.90 26.91 -20.56
C GLY A 357 3.50 27.87 -21.59
N HIS A 358 4.46 27.46 -22.41
CA HIS A 358 4.99 28.33 -23.46
C HIS A 358 4.05 28.42 -24.67
N ASN A 359 4.01 29.56 -25.35
CA ASN A 359 3.08 29.81 -26.45
C ASN A 359 3.24 28.88 -27.65
N ASP A 360 4.36 28.16 -27.80
CA ASP A 360 4.56 27.19 -28.89
C ASP A 360 3.97 25.80 -28.58
N VAL A 361 3.53 25.56 -27.34
CA VAL A 361 2.99 24.27 -26.93
C VAL A 361 1.72 23.95 -27.73
N GLY A 362 1.74 22.77 -28.35
CA GLY A 362 0.63 22.17 -29.09
C GLY A 362 0.31 20.75 -28.60
N ILE A 363 -0.77 20.17 -29.12
CA ILE A 363 -1.15 18.78 -28.84
C ILE A 363 -0.59 17.87 -29.94
N TRP A 364 0.19 16.89 -29.53
CA TRP A 364 0.83 15.91 -30.39
C TRP A 364 0.21 14.54 -30.20
N LEU A 365 0.22 13.73 -31.26
CA LEU A 365 -0.28 12.37 -31.27
C LEU A 365 0.78 11.42 -31.82
N SER A 366 1.04 10.35 -31.07
CA SER A 366 1.76 9.17 -31.52
C SER A 366 0.76 8.03 -31.74
N ARG A 367 0.97 7.25 -32.80
CA ARG A 367 0.13 6.09 -33.14
C ARG A 367 1.01 4.84 -33.14
N LYS A 368 0.56 3.77 -32.49
CA LYS A 368 1.20 2.45 -32.57
C LYS A 368 0.38 1.58 -33.49
N GLU A 369 0.94 1.18 -34.63
CA GLU A 369 0.30 0.33 -35.64
C GLU A 369 1.14 -0.93 -35.82
N ASN A 370 0.50 -2.10 -35.82
CA ASN A 370 1.18 -3.40 -35.98
C ASN A 370 2.37 -3.58 -35.00
N GLY A 371 2.24 -3.08 -33.78
CA GLY A 371 3.29 -3.14 -32.76
C GLY A 371 4.37 -2.06 -32.87
N VAL A 372 4.32 -1.17 -33.86
CA VAL A 372 5.36 -0.17 -34.14
C VAL A 372 4.84 1.25 -33.96
N TRP A 373 5.56 2.05 -33.17
CA TRP A 373 5.29 3.48 -33.02
C TRP A 373 5.63 4.24 -34.29
N GLN A 374 4.68 5.03 -34.77
CA GLN A 374 4.82 5.93 -35.91
C GLN A 374 5.35 7.30 -35.44
N GLU A 375 5.91 8.07 -36.37
CA GLU A 375 6.38 9.43 -36.08
C GLU A 375 5.23 10.30 -35.53
N PRO A 376 5.48 11.06 -34.44
CA PRO A 376 4.47 11.91 -33.86
C PRO A 376 4.17 13.09 -34.79
N PHE A 377 2.90 13.50 -34.80
CA PHE A 377 2.47 14.69 -35.53
C PHE A 377 1.65 15.62 -34.63
N CYS A 378 1.72 16.92 -34.91
CA CYS A 378 0.94 17.93 -34.20
C CYS A 378 -0.51 17.85 -34.69
N VAL A 379 -1.43 17.44 -33.81
CA VAL A 379 -2.87 17.37 -34.10
C VAL A 379 -3.51 18.75 -33.96
N VAL A 380 -3.02 19.55 -33.00
CA VAL A 380 -3.59 20.86 -32.70
C VAL A 380 -2.52 21.87 -32.32
N LYS A 381 -2.48 22.97 -33.07
CA LYS A 381 -1.85 24.23 -32.64
C LYS A 381 -2.53 25.41 -33.34
N THR A 382 -3.62 25.92 -32.77
CA THR A 382 -4.56 26.80 -33.49
C THR A 382 -4.33 28.29 -33.26
N CYS A 383 -3.61 28.64 -32.20
CA CYS A 383 -3.29 30.02 -31.85
C CYS A 383 -1.99 30.11 -31.05
N ASP A 384 -1.49 31.34 -30.86
CA ASP A 384 -0.31 31.67 -30.07
C ASP A 384 -0.59 31.64 -28.56
N LEU A 385 -1.33 30.63 -28.11
CA LEU A 385 -1.56 30.31 -26.70
C LEU A 385 -1.21 28.85 -26.43
N PRO A 386 -0.71 28.51 -25.23
CA PRO A 386 -0.38 27.13 -24.91
C PRO A 386 -1.62 26.24 -24.95
N HIS A 387 -1.43 25.04 -25.49
CA HIS A 387 -2.42 23.97 -25.45
C HIS A 387 -2.02 22.99 -24.36
N TRP A 388 -2.96 22.59 -23.51
CA TRP A 388 -2.70 21.81 -22.31
C TRP A 388 -3.44 20.47 -22.34
N ASN A 389 -3.23 19.68 -21.28
CA ASN A 389 -3.82 18.38 -20.96
C ASN A 389 -4.83 17.82 -22.00
N PRO A 390 -4.35 17.04 -22.98
CA PRO A 390 -5.22 16.31 -23.87
C PRO A 390 -5.84 15.10 -23.16
N VAL A 391 -7.08 14.78 -23.54
CA VAL A 391 -7.81 13.59 -23.08
C VAL A 391 -8.44 12.92 -24.29
N LEU A 392 -8.05 11.67 -24.53
CA LEU A 392 -8.62 10.79 -25.55
C LEU A 392 -9.66 9.86 -24.93
N PHE A 393 -10.77 9.66 -25.64
CA PHE A 393 -11.72 8.60 -25.32
C PHE A 393 -12.51 8.15 -26.55
N SER A 394 -12.99 6.90 -26.52
CA SER A 394 -13.88 6.38 -27.56
C SER A 394 -15.30 6.92 -27.38
N MET A 395 -15.94 7.31 -28.47
CA MET A 395 -17.35 7.68 -28.52
C MET A 395 -18.23 6.42 -28.70
N ALA A 396 -19.49 6.48 -28.26
CA ALA A 396 -20.40 5.35 -28.37
C ALA A 396 -20.70 4.95 -29.84
N ASP A 397 -20.58 5.90 -30.77
CA ASP A 397 -20.73 5.70 -32.21
C ASP A 397 -19.48 5.11 -32.90
N GLY A 398 -18.42 4.81 -32.14
CA GLY A 398 -17.18 4.23 -32.64
C GLY A 398 -16.13 5.26 -33.10
N GLY A 399 -16.45 6.56 -33.06
CA GLY A 399 -15.45 7.60 -33.27
C GLY A 399 -14.54 7.80 -32.05
N ILE A 400 -13.56 8.67 -32.21
CA ILE A 400 -12.59 9.04 -31.17
C ILE A 400 -12.72 10.52 -30.92
N ARG A 401 -12.80 10.91 -29.65
CA ARG A 401 -12.81 12.31 -29.25
C ARG A 401 -11.53 12.68 -28.55
N LEU A 402 -10.99 13.83 -28.92
CA LEU A 402 -9.93 14.53 -28.22
C LEU A 402 -10.54 15.78 -27.59
N VAL A 403 -10.32 15.94 -26.29
CA VAL A 403 -10.62 17.16 -25.53
C VAL A 403 -9.31 17.71 -24.99
N TYR A 404 -9.09 19.01 -25.08
CA TYR A 404 -7.87 19.67 -24.62
C TYR A 404 -8.20 21.08 -24.13
N LYS A 405 -7.25 21.73 -23.44
CA LYS A 405 -7.42 23.10 -22.95
C LYS A 405 -6.54 24.08 -23.71
N VAL A 406 -7.00 25.32 -23.87
CA VAL A 406 -6.28 26.42 -24.53
C VAL A 406 -6.44 27.67 -23.70
N GLY A 407 -5.34 28.34 -23.37
CA GLY A 407 -5.32 29.56 -22.58
C GLY A 407 -3.94 29.84 -22.01
N PRO A 408 -3.67 31.07 -21.54
CA PRO A 408 -2.34 31.46 -21.07
C PRO A 408 -1.94 30.75 -19.77
N ASP A 409 -2.90 30.36 -18.95
CA ASP A 409 -2.69 29.69 -17.66
C ASP A 409 -3.88 28.78 -17.30
N VAL A 410 -3.70 28.00 -16.24
CA VAL A 410 -4.70 27.04 -15.74
C VAL A 410 -6.01 27.72 -15.31
N PRO A 411 -6.01 28.84 -14.55
CA PRO A 411 -7.26 29.48 -14.13
C PRO A 411 -8.11 30.05 -15.28
N SER A 412 -7.50 30.45 -16.40
CA SER A 412 -8.18 31.12 -17.51
C SER A 412 -8.39 30.25 -18.77
N TRP A 413 -7.92 29.01 -18.77
CA TRP A 413 -8.03 28.13 -19.93
C TRP A 413 -9.48 27.77 -20.30
N LYS A 414 -9.69 27.47 -21.57
CA LYS A 414 -10.98 27.01 -22.10
C LYS A 414 -10.80 25.68 -22.81
N SER A 415 -11.88 24.94 -22.93
CA SER A 415 -11.86 23.60 -23.49
C SER A 415 -12.22 23.62 -24.96
N TRP A 416 -11.57 22.74 -25.70
CA TRP A 416 -11.76 22.57 -27.12
C TRP A 416 -11.83 21.07 -27.43
N THR A 417 -12.47 20.73 -28.53
CA THR A 417 -12.61 19.34 -28.95
C THR A 417 -12.43 19.16 -30.45
N LYS A 418 -11.94 17.98 -30.83
CA LYS A 418 -11.88 17.45 -32.20
C LYS A 418 -12.31 15.99 -32.19
N VAL A 419 -12.79 15.51 -33.33
CA VAL A 419 -13.19 14.10 -33.51
C VAL A 419 -12.46 13.46 -34.69
N SER A 420 -12.24 12.16 -34.58
CA SER A 420 -11.70 11.32 -35.65
C SER A 420 -12.55 10.06 -35.81
N TYR A 421 -12.76 9.62 -37.06
CA TYR A 421 -13.51 8.41 -37.39
C TYR A 421 -12.66 7.38 -38.15
N ASP A 422 -11.36 7.63 -38.31
CA ASP A 422 -10.43 6.81 -39.10
C ASP A 422 -9.23 6.32 -38.28
N GLY A 423 -9.41 6.18 -36.96
CA GLY A 423 -8.37 5.69 -36.05
C GLY A 423 -7.31 6.75 -35.73
N GLY A 424 -7.72 8.02 -35.66
CA GLY A 424 -6.86 9.15 -35.30
C GLY A 424 -5.95 9.63 -36.43
N LYS A 425 -6.22 9.27 -37.69
CA LYS A 425 -5.42 9.69 -38.85
C LYS A 425 -5.80 11.10 -39.30
N THR A 426 -7.09 11.37 -39.39
CA THR A 426 -7.64 12.70 -39.68
C THR A 426 -8.57 13.15 -38.57
N TRP A 427 -8.66 14.47 -38.41
CA TRP A 427 -9.41 15.11 -37.33
C TRP A 427 -10.28 16.23 -37.89
N SER A 428 -11.47 16.40 -37.30
CA SER A 428 -12.37 17.53 -37.62
C SER A 428 -11.71 18.87 -37.32
N GLU A 429 -12.30 19.96 -37.82
CA GLU A 429 -12.03 21.31 -37.33
C GLU A 429 -12.21 21.39 -35.81
N GLU A 430 -11.39 22.23 -35.17
CA GLU A 430 -11.48 22.48 -33.73
C GLU A 430 -12.78 23.20 -33.36
N THR A 431 -13.40 22.76 -32.26
CA THR A 431 -14.63 23.37 -31.74
C THR A 431 -14.44 23.74 -30.27
N PRO A 432 -14.59 25.01 -29.89
CA PRO A 432 -14.54 25.40 -28.48
C PRO A 432 -15.82 24.97 -27.76
N TYR A 433 -15.70 24.60 -26.48
CA TYR A 433 -16.86 24.55 -25.60
C TYR A 433 -17.31 25.97 -25.26
N LEU A 434 -18.63 26.13 -25.16
CA LEU A 434 -19.27 27.43 -24.98
C LEU A 434 -19.73 27.61 -23.54
N ALA A 435 -19.99 28.87 -23.19
CA ALA A 435 -20.63 29.23 -21.92
C ALA A 435 -21.97 28.47 -21.75
N PRO A 436 -22.37 28.16 -20.50
CA PRO A 436 -21.75 28.58 -19.24
C PRO A 436 -20.61 27.67 -18.75
N ASN A 437 -20.22 26.64 -19.51
CA ASN A 437 -19.20 25.67 -19.11
C ASN A 437 -18.08 25.53 -20.16
N ASP A 438 -17.47 26.66 -20.55
CA ASP A 438 -16.40 26.71 -21.55
C ASP A 438 -15.10 26.03 -21.05
N ALA A 439 -14.87 25.96 -19.74
CA ALA A 439 -13.83 25.13 -19.12
C ALA A 439 -14.26 23.66 -18.87
N GLY A 440 -15.40 23.25 -19.43
CA GLY A 440 -16.05 21.96 -19.19
C GLY A 440 -15.34 20.71 -19.74
N GLY A 441 -15.90 19.54 -19.42
CA GLY A 441 -15.40 18.25 -19.86
C GLY A 441 -14.14 17.80 -19.12
N PRO A 442 -13.52 16.68 -19.55
CA PRO A 442 -12.39 16.11 -18.83
C PRO A 442 -11.18 17.05 -18.89
N VAL A 443 -10.46 17.19 -17.78
CA VAL A 443 -9.21 17.97 -17.74
C VAL A 443 -8.00 17.09 -17.98
N ARG A 444 -7.96 15.90 -17.37
CA ARG A 444 -6.76 15.06 -17.38
C ARG A 444 -7.10 13.57 -17.41
N SER A 445 -7.91 13.11 -16.47
CA SER A 445 -8.39 11.72 -16.46
C SER A 445 -9.50 11.55 -17.49
N LYS A 446 -9.60 10.36 -18.08
CA LYS A 446 -10.63 10.07 -19.08
C LYS A 446 -12.04 10.08 -18.48
N PRO A 447 -13.06 10.45 -19.27
CA PRO A 447 -14.44 10.25 -18.87
C PRO A 447 -14.82 8.76 -18.88
N ILE A 448 -15.89 8.41 -18.18
CA ILE A 448 -16.46 7.06 -18.18
C ILE A 448 -17.90 7.07 -18.68
N TYR A 449 -18.26 6.08 -19.49
CA TYR A 449 -19.68 5.79 -19.72
C TYR A 449 -20.21 5.02 -18.53
N LEU A 450 -21.30 5.51 -17.95
CA LEU A 450 -22.04 4.77 -16.94
C LEU A 450 -22.94 3.73 -17.59
N SER A 451 -23.36 2.78 -16.76
CA SER A 451 -24.33 1.74 -17.10
C SER A 451 -25.66 2.24 -17.67
N ASN A 452 -26.03 3.51 -17.45
CA ASN A 452 -27.21 4.15 -18.04
C ASN A 452 -26.94 4.84 -19.39
N GLY A 453 -25.74 4.71 -19.95
CA GLY A 453 -25.32 5.32 -21.22
C GLY A 453 -24.86 6.77 -21.12
N THR A 454 -24.91 7.39 -19.94
CA THR A 454 -24.44 8.76 -19.72
C THR A 454 -22.91 8.81 -19.68
N LEU A 455 -22.31 9.84 -20.28
CA LEU A 455 -20.87 10.09 -20.17
C LEU A 455 -20.59 11.06 -19.01
N LEU A 456 -19.80 10.62 -18.04
CA LEU A 456 -19.30 11.47 -16.94
C LEU A 456 -17.84 11.82 -17.14
N ALA A 457 -17.52 13.11 -17.07
CA ALA A 457 -16.18 13.63 -17.18
C ALA A 457 -15.67 14.17 -15.83
N PRO A 458 -14.54 13.66 -15.31
CA PRO A 458 -13.90 14.24 -14.14
C PRO A 458 -13.25 15.58 -14.47
N ASN A 459 -13.53 16.60 -13.65
CA ASN A 459 -13.04 17.97 -13.84
C ASN A 459 -12.69 18.61 -12.48
N SER A 460 -12.07 19.78 -12.49
CA SER A 460 -11.79 20.60 -11.32
C SER A 460 -11.72 22.08 -11.69
N ASP A 461 -12.18 22.94 -10.79
CA ASP A 461 -11.89 24.37 -10.86
C ASP A 461 -10.63 24.64 -10.03
N GLU A 462 -9.62 25.21 -10.68
CA GLU A 462 -8.27 25.34 -10.14
C GLU A 462 -7.88 26.82 -10.11
N THR A 463 -7.84 27.41 -8.92
CA THR A 463 -7.29 28.75 -8.69
C THR A 463 -6.02 28.66 -7.84
N GLU A 464 -5.31 29.79 -7.67
CA GLU A 464 -4.13 29.85 -6.82
C GLU A 464 -4.43 29.50 -5.35
N THR A 465 -5.66 29.77 -4.88
CA THR A 465 -6.04 29.65 -3.47
C THR A 465 -7.08 28.57 -3.21
N SER A 466 -7.72 28.02 -4.24
CA SER A 466 -8.79 27.04 -4.08
C SER A 466 -8.87 26.06 -5.23
N TRP A 467 -8.92 24.79 -4.86
CA TRP A 467 -9.00 23.64 -5.74
C TRP A 467 -10.28 22.86 -5.43
N THR A 468 -11.24 22.91 -6.35
CA THR A 468 -12.56 22.31 -6.15
C THR A 468 -12.83 21.23 -7.20
N PRO A 469 -12.96 19.96 -6.80
CA PRO A 469 -13.31 18.90 -7.73
C PRO A 469 -14.77 18.99 -8.16
N ARG A 470 -15.04 18.63 -9.42
CA ARG A 470 -16.38 18.63 -9.99
C ARG A 470 -16.51 17.51 -11.03
N VAL A 471 -17.75 17.20 -11.39
CA VAL A 471 -18.07 16.24 -12.44
C VAL A 471 -18.94 16.93 -13.45
N ASP A 472 -18.60 16.76 -14.72
CA ASP A 472 -19.38 17.24 -15.85
C ASP A 472 -20.09 16.05 -16.52
N ILE A 473 -21.22 16.32 -17.16
CA ILE A 473 -22.09 15.34 -17.82
C ILE A 473 -22.24 15.65 -19.30
N SER A 474 -22.28 14.61 -20.12
CA SER A 474 -22.61 14.68 -21.54
C SER A 474 -23.58 13.57 -21.95
N HIS A 475 -24.47 13.90 -22.88
CA HIS A 475 -25.43 13.00 -23.52
C HIS A 475 -25.21 12.88 -25.04
N ASP A 476 -24.16 13.53 -25.57
CA ASP A 476 -23.89 13.70 -27.01
C ASP A 476 -22.45 13.27 -27.36
N ASN A 477 -21.98 12.18 -26.73
CA ASN A 477 -20.63 11.64 -26.90
C ASN A 477 -19.52 12.66 -26.62
N GLY A 478 -19.76 13.60 -25.70
CA GLY A 478 -18.82 14.65 -25.32
C GLY A 478 -18.71 15.79 -26.32
N ALA A 479 -19.68 15.97 -27.23
CA ALA A 479 -19.72 17.17 -28.07
C ALA A 479 -19.99 18.42 -27.22
N THR A 480 -20.79 18.29 -26.16
CA THR A 480 -20.99 19.32 -25.14
C THR A 480 -20.91 18.70 -23.74
N PHE A 481 -20.52 19.52 -22.76
CA PHE A 481 -20.48 19.14 -21.34
C PHE A 481 -21.15 20.20 -20.47
N SER A 482 -22.04 19.78 -19.59
CA SER A 482 -22.63 20.63 -18.55
C SER A 482 -22.08 20.25 -17.17
N LEU A 483 -21.99 21.21 -16.24
CA LEU A 483 -21.67 20.90 -14.85
C LEU A 483 -22.78 20.03 -14.25
N LEU A 484 -22.42 18.85 -13.75
CA LEU A 484 -23.37 17.96 -13.06
C LEU A 484 -23.38 18.23 -11.57
N ALA A 485 -22.21 18.17 -10.94
CA ALA A 485 -22.07 18.27 -9.49
C ALA A 485 -20.70 18.80 -9.09
N ARG A 486 -20.66 19.56 -7.99
CA ARG A 486 -19.43 19.86 -7.27
C ARG A 486 -19.26 18.83 -6.15
N VAL A 487 -18.02 18.43 -5.90
CA VAL A 487 -17.69 17.44 -4.88
C VAL A 487 -17.36 18.16 -3.58
N PRO A 488 -18.06 17.91 -2.47
CA PRO A 488 -17.77 18.60 -1.22
C PRO A 488 -16.41 18.20 -0.65
N VAL A 489 -15.62 19.18 -0.22
CA VAL A 489 -14.30 18.99 0.42
C VAL A 489 -14.21 19.83 1.69
N ASN A 490 -13.56 19.30 2.72
CA ASN A 490 -13.34 20.04 3.97
C ASN A 490 -11.94 20.66 3.98
N THR A 491 -11.84 21.95 3.65
CA THR A 491 -10.58 22.74 3.72
C THR A 491 -10.59 23.74 4.87
N THR A 492 -11.64 23.77 5.70
CA THR A 492 -11.88 24.84 6.69
C THR A 492 -11.82 24.36 8.13
N ASP A 493 -12.13 23.09 8.41
CA ASP A 493 -12.22 22.58 9.78
C ASP A 493 -11.13 21.53 10.07
N PRO A 494 -9.99 21.93 10.66
CA PRO A 494 -8.88 21.04 10.98
C PRO A 494 -9.16 20.04 12.10
N THR A 495 -10.31 20.12 12.77
CA THR A 495 -10.65 19.18 13.86
C THR A 495 -11.27 17.88 13.34
N LYS A 496 -11.75 17.88 12.08
CA LYS A 496 -12.34 16.70 11.44
C LYS A 496 -11.29 15.86 10.75
N GLU A 497 -11.50 14.54 10.75
CA GLU A 497 -10.59 13.55 10.14
C GLU A 497 -10.43 13.71 8.63
N ASN A 498 -11.45 14.27 7.97
CA ASN A 498 -11.43 14.53 6.53
C ASN A 498 -10.91 15.93 6.16
N PHE A 499 -10.27 16.64 7.11
CA PHE A 499 -9.64 17.91 6.81
C PHE A 499 -8.52 17.76 5.78
N MET A 500 -8.57 18.61 4.76
CA MET A 500 -7.62 18.65 3.67
C MET A 500 -6.75 19.90 3.77
N ALA A 501 -5.55 19.74 4.31
CA ALA A 501 -4.59 20.83 4.40
C ALA A 501 -4.15 21.31 3.00
N GLY A 502 -3.98 22.63 2.86
CA GLY A 502 -3.59 23.31 1.62
C GLY A 502 -4.79 23.87 0.86
N VAL A 503 -4.75 23.81 -0.47
CA VAL A 503 -5.74 24.51 -1.33
C VAL A 503 -6.91 23.65 -1.77
N GLY A 504 -6.84 22.32 -1.56
CA GLY A 504 -7.94 21.39 -1.84
C GLY A 504 -7.53 20.21 -2.73
N ALA A 505 -8.47 19.76 -3.56
CA ALA A 505 -8.39 18.55 -4.37
C ALA A 505 -8.74 18.83 -5.82
N ILE A 506 -8.05 18.14 -6.74
CA ILE A 506 -8.22 18.35 -8.19
C ILE A 506 -8.11 17.05 -8.99
N GLN A 507 -8.51 17.14 -10.25
CA GLN A 507 -8.28 16.14 -11.31
C GLN A 507 -8.67 14.71 -10.89
N PRO A 508 -9.95 14.48 -10.54
CA PRO A 508 -10.42 13.16 -10.13
C PRO A 508 -10.20 12.10 -11.21
N THR A 509 -10.17 10.84 -10.81
CA THR A 509 -10.30 9.68 -11.70
C THR A 509 -11.49 8.84 -11.21
N LEU A 510 -12.28 8.30 -12.14
CA LEU A 510 -13.61 7.75 -11.85
C LEU A 510 -13.70 6.26 -12.18
N TRP A 511 -14.55 5.54 -11.46
CA TRP A 511 -15.05 4.22 -11.89
C TRP A 511 -16.48 3.98 -11.38
N GLU A 512 -17.23 3.14 -12.08
CA GLU A 512 -18.54 2.65 -11.64
C GLU A 512 -18.39 1.21 -11.12
N SER A 513 -18.73 0.97 -9.86
CA SER A 513 -18.66 -0.38 -9.27
C SER A 513 -19.85 -1.23 -9.70
N LYS A 514 -21.03 -0.61 -9.71
CA LYS A 514 -22.31 -1.18 -10.14
C LYS A 514 -23.24 -0.04 -10.54
N PRO A 515 -24.36 -0.31 -11.25
CA PRO A 515 -25.22 0.74 -11.76
C PRO A 515 -25.61 1.81 -10.73
N GLY A 516 -25.23 3.06 -11.01
CA GLY A 516 -25.50 4.22 -10.18
C GLY A 516 -24.48 4.47 -9.06
N HIS A 517 -23.58 3.52 -8.78
CA HIS A 517 -22.54 3.64 -7.76
C HIS A 517 -21.22 4.05 -8.40
N VAL A 518 -20.99 5.36 -8.41
CA VAL A 518 -19.80 5.97 -9.01
C VAL A 518 -18.87 6.41 -7.89
N HIS A 519 -17.59 6.18 -8.09
CA HIS A 519 -16.54 6.48 -7.11
C HIS A 519 -15.48 7.35 -7.76
N MET A 520 -14.76 8.11 -6.93
CA MET A 520 -13.62 8.87 -7.40
C MET A 520 -12.45 8.84 -6.43
N LEU A 521 -11.24 8.89 -6.99
CA LEU A 521 -10.03 9.23 -6.25
C LEU A 521 -9.55 10.62 -6.65
N LEU A 522 -9.07 11.36 -5.65
CA LEU A 522 -8.69 12.77 -5.74
C LEU A 522 -7.24 12.93 -5.30
N ARG A 523 -6.42 13.55 -6.15
CA ARG A 523 -5.10 14.04 -5.70
C ARG A 523 -5.29 15.34 -4.92
N THR A 524 -4.46 15.54 -3.90
CA THR A 524 -4.59 16.68 -2.98
C THR A 524 -3.24 17.26 -2.59
N THR A 525 -3.26 18.48 -2.05
CA THR A 525 -2.10 19.12 -1.39
C THR A 525 -1.83 18.61 0.02
N SER A 526 -2.71 17.76 0.57
CA SER A 526 -2.59 17.29 1.96
C SER A 526 -1.59 16.15 2.14
N GLY A 527 -1.01 15.62 1.05
CA GLY A 527 -0.10 14.48 1.08
C GLY A 527 -0.79 13.11 1.01
N PHE A 528 -2.12 13.08 0.92
CA PHE A 528 -2.93 11.86 0.84
C PHE A 528 -3.93 11.93 -0.33
N ILE A 529 -4.27 10.77 -0.88
CA ILE A 529 -5.39 10.67 -1.83
C ILE A 529 -6.69 10.67 -1.03
N PHE A 530 -7.69 11.37 -1.55
CA PHE A 530 -9.04 11.40 -0.99
C PHE A 530 -10.00 10.63 -1.89
N ARG A 531 -11.09 10.14 -1.30
CA ARG A 531 -12.16 9.45 -1.99
C ARG A 531 -13.49 10.15 -1.75
N SER A 532 -14.36 10.11 -2.75
CA SER A 532 -15.78 10.47 -2.61
C SER A 532 -16.61 9.48 -3.41
N ASP A 533 -17.84 9.24 -2.97
CA ASP A 533 -18.73 8.24 -3.52
C ASP A 533 -20.11 8.85 -3.83
N SER A 534 -20.69 8.41 -4.95
CA SER A 534 -22.03 8.70 -5.41
C SER A 534 -22.85 7.42 -5.50
N LYS A 535 -24.15 7.52 -5.24
CA LYS A 535 -25.12 6.41 -5.33
C LYS A 535 -26.26 6.71 -6.32
N ASP A 536 -26.12 7.75 -7.13
CA ASP A 536 -27.16 8.28 -8.01
C ASP A 536 -26.63 8.72 -9.38
N PHE A 537 -25.68 7.96 -9.93
CA PHE A 537 -25.04 8.23 -11.23
C PHE A 537 -24.25 9.55 -11.24
N GLY A 538 -23.58 9.89 -10.14
CA GLY A 538 -22.71 11.06 -10.03
C GLY A 538 -23.43 12.39 -9.79
N ARG A 539 -24.75 12.38 -9.52
CA ARG A 539 -25.54 13.60 -9.29
C ARG A 539 -25.25 14.21 -7.92
N THR A 540 -25.06 13.37 -6.90
CA THR A 540 -24.65 13.78 -5.56
C THR A 540 -23.45 12.97 -5.09
N TRP A 541 -22.65 13.61 -4.24
CA TRP A 541 -21.39 13.07 -3.73
C TRP A 541 -21.32 13.27 -2.22
N CYS A 542 -20.85 12.26 -1.49
CA CYS A 542 -20.50 12.47 -0.08
C CYS A 542 -19.31 13.44 0.04
N GLU A 543 -19.17 14.08 1.20
CA GLU A 543 -17.97 14.86 1.48
C GLU A 543 -16.73 13.96 1.36
N ALA A 544 -15.70 14.46 0.66
CA ALA A 544 -14.50 13.69 0.40
C ALA A 544 -13.81 13.31 1.72
N TYR A 545 -13.37 12.06 1.82
CA TYR A 545 -12.70 11.52 3.00
C TYR A 545 -11.29 11.02 2.67
N LYS A 546 -10.41 11.13 3.66
CA LYS A 546 -9.00 10.77 3.55
C LYS A 546 -8.88 9.25 3.40
N THR A 547 -8.04 8.80 2.46
CA THR A 547 -7.65 7.39 2.35
C THR A 547 -6.25 7.17 2.95
N GLY A 548 -5.86 5.91 3.12
CA GLY A 548 -4.48 5.55 3.47
C GLY A 548 -3.46 5.71 2.35
N LEU A 549 -3.91 6.02 1.13
CA LEU A 549 -3.04 6.11 -0.03
C LEU A 549 -2.24 7.43 -0.04
N PRO A 550 -0.95 7.37 -0.39
CA PRO A 550 -0.11 8.56 -0.54
C PRO A 550 -0.52 9.41 -1.74
N SER A 551 -0.39 10.73 -1.59
CA SER A 551 -0.41 11.69 -2.70
C SER A 551 0.87 12.52 -2.64
N ASN A 552 1.67 12.47 -3.72
CA ASN A 552 2.80 13.37 -3.92
C ASN A 552 2.40 14.69 -4.63
N ASN A 553 1.09 14.87 -4.86
CA ASN A 553 0.51 15.92 -5.70
C ASN A 553 0.80 15.78 -7.22
N SER A 554 1.13 14.58 -7.70
CA SER A 554 1.15 14.21 -9.12
C SER A 554 -0.20 13.64 -9.58
N GLY A 555 -0.45 13.61 -10.90
CA GLY A 555 -1.62 12.96 -11.48
C GLY A 555 -1.71 11.48 -11.12
N ILE A 556 -2.93 10.96 -10.99
CA ILE A 556 -3.24 9.54 -10.68
C ILE A 556 -4.32 8.99 -11.60
N GLU A 557 -4.20 7.80 -12.14
CA GLU A 557 -5.23 7.23 -13.02
C GLU A 557 -5.71 5.89 -12.48
N ILE A 558 -7.03 5.71 -12.40
CA ILE A 558 -7.62 4.40 -12.11
C ILE A 558 -8.19 3.79 -13.39
N GLU A 559 -8.03 2.49 -13.51
CA GLU A 559 -8.64 1.69 -14.56
C GLU A 559 -9.29 0.45 -13.97
N LYS A 560 -10.38 -0.01 -14.57
CA LYS A 560 -11.13 -1.19 -14.11
C LYS A 560 -11.04 -2.29 -15.15
N HIS A 561 -10.74 -3.52 -14.72
CA HIS A 561 -10.85 -4.71 -15.55
C HIS A 561 -11.54 -5.81 -14.73
N GLY A 562 -12.71 -6.27 -15.18
CA GLY A 562 -13.59 -7.10 -14.35
C GLY A 562 -13.99 -6.36 -13.07
N ASP A 563 -13.77 -6.99 -11.91
CA ASP A 563 -13.99 -6.40 -10.58
C ASP A 563 -12.71 -5.84 -9.94
N VAL A 564 -11.58 -5.90 -10.65
CA VAL A 564 -10.27 -5.43 -10.16
C VAL A 564 -10.03 -4.00 -10.61
N LEU A 565 -9.52 -3.18 -9.68
CA LEU A 565 -9.09 -1.81 -9.95
C LEU A 565 -7.58 -1.74 -9.99
N TYR A 566 -7.04 -1.01 -10.97
CA TYR A 566 -5.61 -0.73 -11.15
C TYR A 566 -5.40 0.78 -11.04
N LEU A 567 -4.73 1.21 -9.98
CA LEU A 567 -4.38 2.61 -9.71
C LEU A 567 -2.92 2.86 -10.06
N VAL A 568 -2.69 3.72 -11.04
CA VAL A 568 -1.35 4.21 -11.39
C VAL A 568 -1.07 5.50 -10.61
N LEU A 569 -0.01 5.50 -9.80
CA LEU A 569 0.37 6.63 -8.95
C LEU A 569 1.86 6.65 -8.62
N ASN A 570 2.33 7.79 -8.12
CA ASN A 570 3.59 7.87 -7.38
C ASN A 570 3.30 7.63 -5.89
N PRO A 571 3.76 6.53 -5.28
CA PRO A 571 3.33 6.13 -3.95
C PRO A 571 4.12 6.83 -2.84
N ILE A 572 4.20 8.17 -2.89
CA ILE A 572 5.01 8.98 -1.97
C ILE A 572 4.11 9.99 -1.24
N TYR A 573 4.13 9.98 0.08
CA TYR A 573 3.42 10.94 0.92
C TYR A 573 4.11 12.31 0.87
N GLY A 574 3.34 13.36 0.59
CA GLY A 574 3.73 14.75 0.78
C GLY A 574 3.30 15.69 -0.34
N ASN A 575 3.12 16.98 -0.05
CA ASN A 575 2.80 17.95 -1.10
C ASN A 575 4.03 18.24 -1.98
N TRP A 576 3.89 18.11 -3.30
CA TRP A 576 4.99 18.29 -4.26
C TRP A 576 6.21 17.42 -3.95
N ALA A 577 5.95 16.20 -3.47
CA ALA A 577 6.99 15.22 -3.18
C ALA A 577 7.51 14.55 -4.46
N SER A 578 8.53 13.71 -4.29
CA SER A 578 9.19 12.96 -5.36
C SER A 578 8.21 12.31 -6.34
N ARG A 579 8.48 12.44 -7.64
CA ARG A 579 7.77 11.77 -8.74
C ARG A 579 8.48 10.47 -9.15
N ASN A 580 9.04 9.79 -8.14
CA ASN A 580 9.80 8.56 -8.28
C ASN A 580 9.63 7.72 -7.01
N PRO A 581 9.17 6.46 -7.09
CA PRO A 581 8.85 5.68 -8.29
C PRO A 581 7.46 6.01 -8.88
N ILE A 582 7.13 5.41 -10.02
CA ILE A 582 5.75 5.30 -10.51
C ILE A 582 5.35 3.82 -10.55
N VAL A 583 4.21 3.50 -9.94
CA VAL A 583 3.78 2.12 -9.73
C VAL A 583 2.31 1.95 -10.10
N ILE A 584 1.91 0.70 -10.28
CA ILE A 584 0.52 0.28 -10.24
C ILE A 584 0.26 -0.39 -8.90
N LYS A 585 -0.80 0.05 -8.22
CA LYS A 585 -1.41 -0.68 -7.11
C LYS A 585 -2.74 -1.27 -7.55
N ARG A 586 -3.11 -2.43 -7.03
CA ARG A 586 -4.38 -3.10 -7.36
C ARG A 586 -5.30 -3.24 -6.15
N SER A 587 -6.61 -3.23 -6.39
CA SER A 587 -7.64 -3.42 -5.37
C SER A 587 -8.67 -4.47 -5.84
N PHE A 588 -9.06 -5.34 -4.91
CA PHE A 588 -10.07 -6.38 -5.07
C PHE A 588 -11.34 -6.10 -4.25
N ASP A 589 -11.38 -4.98 -3.53
CA ASP A 589 -12.41 -4.62 -2.56
C ASP A 589 -13.03 -3.26 -2.88
N ASN A 590 -13.17 -2.97 -4.18
CA ASN A 590 -13.75 -1.73 -4.69
C ASN A 590 -13.04 -0.46 -4.17
N GLY A 591 -11.72 -0.50 -4.11
CA GLY A 591 -10.85 0.62 -3.75
C GLY A 591 -10.81 0.93 -2.26
N ALA A 592 -11.19 -0.02 -1.40
CA ALA A 592 -11.05 0.14 0.04
C ALA A 592 -9.59 -0.07 0.48
N THR A 593 -8.92 -1.08 -0.10
CA THR A 593 -7.49 -1.32 0.09
C THR A 593 -6.78 -1.56 -1.23
N PHE A 594 -5.49 -1.23 -1.26
CA PHE A 594 -4.64 -1.34 -2.43
C PHE A 594 -3.31 -2.02 -2.06
N SER A 595 -2.87 -2.98 -2.85
CA SER A 595 -1.55 -3.61 -2.74
C SER A 595 -0.66 -3.27 -3.92
N HIS A 596 0.66 -3.30 -3.73
CA HIS A 596 1.60 -3.17 -4.85
C HIS A 596 1.32 -4.26 -5.90
N PHE A 597 1.30 -3.88 -7.17
CA PHE A 597 1.16 -4.82 -8.29
C PHE A 597 2.42 -4.87 -9.12
N VAL A 598 2.85 -3.74 -9.68
CA VAL A 598 4.06 -3.65 -10.51
C VAL A 598 4.67 -2.26 -10.42
N THR A 599 6.00 -2.18 -10.46
CA THR A 599 6.70 -0.91 -10.62
C THR A 599 6.91 -0.64 -12.10
N LEU A 600 6.39 0.48 -12.62
CA LEU A 600 6.56 0.84 -14.03
C LEU A 600 7.93 1.46 -14.27
N ASP A 601 8.35 2.33 -13.36
CA ASP A 601 9.65 2.96 -13.41
C ASP A 601 10.15 3.35 -12.03
N HIS A 602 11.47 3.23 -11.84
CA HIS A 602 12.14 3.69 -10.64
C HIS A 602 13.56 4.18 -10.95
N THR A 603 13.81 5.43 -10.53
CA THR A 603 15.02 6.28 -10.65
C THR A 603 15.61 6.47 -12.04
N GLU A 604 15.70 7.72 -12.53
CA GLU A 604 16.67 8.05 -13.58
C GLU A 604 17.32 9.47 -13.44
N PHE A 605 17.53 10.15 -12.31
CA PHE A 605 18.01 9.85 -10.97
C PHE A 605 17.35 10.83 -9.98
N ASP A 606 16.61 10.31 -9.02
CA ASP A 606 15.99 11.11 -7.98
C ASP A 606 16.24 10.40 -6.63
N PRO A 607 17.03 11.04 -5.74
CA PRO A 607 17.19 10.57 -4.38
C PRO A 607 17.11 11.74 -3.38
N ALA A 608 15.97 12.36 -3.09
CA ALA A 608 14.59 12.06 -3.46
C ALA A 608 14.00 13.10 -4.44
N THR A 609 14.87 13.90 -5.08
CA THR A 609 14.66 14.76 -6.29
C THR A 609 15.94 15.54 -6.59
N LYS A 610 17.14 15.04 -6.26
CA LYS A 610 18.39 15.72 -6.68
C LYS A 610 18.76 15.41 -8.15
N THR A 611 17.69 15.51 -8.96
CA THR A 611 17.42 15.60 -10.40
C THR A 611 18.14 14.64 -11.33
N ASP A 612 17.53 14.06 -12.37
CA ASP A 612 16.16 14.15 -12.88
C ASP A 612 15.33 12.92 -12.47
N ALA A 613 14.24 13.03 -11.73
CA ALA A 613 13.13 12.10 -12.01
C ALA A 613 11.81 12.83 -11.95
N GLU A 614 11.02 12.56 -12.97
CA GLU A 614 9.74 13.18 -13.21
C GLU A 614 8.87 12.18 -13.96
N PHE A 615 8.55 11.07 -13.31
CA PHE A 615 7.59 10.09 -13.80
C PHE A 615 6.21 10.49 -13.32
N SER A 616 5.37 10.98 -14.23
CA SER A 616 4.18 11.70 -13.81
C SER A 616 3.10 11.74 -14.86
N TYR A 617 1.91 12.18 -14.43
CA TYR A 617 0.70 12.29 -15.25
C TYR A 617 0.44 10.99 -16.03
N PRO A 618 0.27 9.87 -15.31
CA PRO A 618 -0.11 8.63 -15.93
C PRO A 618 -1.49 8.74 -16.57
N SER A 619 -1.66 7.96 -17.62
CA SER A 619 -2.94 7.58 -18.18
C SER A 619 -2.96 6.08 -18.40
N ALA A 620 -4.15 5.49 -18.35
CA ALA A 620 -4.34 4.06 -18.46
C ALA A 620 -5.58 3.77 -19.31
N GLY A 621 -5.54 2.64 -20.01
CA GLY A 621 -6.65 2.11 -20.80
C GLY A 621 -6.56 0.59 -20.86
N VAL A 622 -7.68 -0.10 -20.92
CA VAL A 622 -7.73 -1.57 -21.05
C VAL A 622 -8.35 -1.95 -22.39
N TYR A 623 -7.74 -2.91 -23.07
CA TYR A 623 -8.32 -3.60 -24.21
C TYR A 623 -8.03 -5.09 -24.15
N GLY A 624 -9.08 -5.91 -24.19
CA GLY A 624 -8.98 -7.33 -23.87
C GLY A 624 -8.38 -7.53 -22.47
N ASP A 625 -7.38 -8.41 -22.38
CA ASP A 625 -6.65 -8.73 -21.14
C ASP A 625 -5.32 -7.97 -21.06
N THR A 626 -5.26 -6.75 -21.59
CA THR A 626 -4.05 -5.92 -21.57
C THR A 626 -4.36 -4.54 -21.01
N LEU A 627 -3.64 -4.18 -19.96
CA LEU A 627 -3.59 -2.85 -19.38
C LEU A 627 -2.47 -2.06 -20.06
N TYR A 628 -2.84 -1.00 -20.75
CA TYR A 628 -1.95 -0.04 -21.36
C TYR A 628 -1.78 1.13 -20.40
N VAL A 629 -0.54 1.45 -20.04
CA VAL A 629 -0.24 2.62 -19.20
C VAL A 629 0.77 3.49 -19.92
N ALA A 630 0.46 4.78 -20.04
CA ALA A 630 1.41 5.79 -20.50
C ALA A 630 1.71 6.77 -19.36
N TYR A 631 2.91 7.33 -19.35
CA TYR A 631 3.29 8.39 -18.42
C TYR A 631 4.34 9.31 -19.02
N THR A 632 4.40 10.54 -18.49
CA THR A 632 5.49 11.46 -18.80
C THR A 632 6.78 10.92 -18.20
N HIS A 633 7.80 10.79 -19.03
CA HIS A 633 9.13 10.36 -18.63
C HIS A 633 10.10 11.54 -18.72
N MET A 634 10.49 12.09 -17.56
CA MET A 634 11.41 13.23 -17.40
C MET A 634 11.00 14.52 -18.12
N ARG A 635 9.74 14.60 -18.55
CA ARG A 635 9.24 15.60 -19.50
C ARG A 635 9.90 15.59 -20.89
N ARG A 636 10.63 14.54 -21.27
CA ARG A 636 11.36 14.50 -22.54
C ARG A 636 10.85 13.43 -23.49
N ARG A 637 10.21 12.40 -22.95
CA ARG A 637 9.60 11.30 -23.69
C ARG A 637 8.28 10.88 -23.06
N MET A 638 7.52 10.10 -23.81
CA MET A 638 6.37 9.36 -23.30
C MET A 638 6.72 7.89 -23.21
N ALA A 639 6.67 7.35 -21.99
CA ALA A 639 6.85 5.93 -21.74
C ALA A 639 5.49 5.22 -21.82
N VAL A 640 5.49 4.00 -22.34
CA VAL A 640 4.32 3.13 -22.47
C VAL A 640 4.63 1.72 -22.00
N CYS A 641 3.76 1.16 -21.17
CA CYS A 641 3.82 -0.20 -20.66
C CYS A 641 2.56 -0.96 -21.09
N GLU A 642 2.74 -2.17 -21.61
CA GLU A 642 1.65 -3.07 -22.01
C GLU A 642 1.69 -4.31 -21.11
N ILE A 643 0.75 -4.37 -20.18
CA ILE A 643 0.78 -5.32 -19.06
C ILE A 643 -0.32 -6.34 -19.28
N SER A 644 0.06 -7.61 -19.41
CA SER A 644 -0.92 -8.69 -19.55
C SER A 644 -1.61 -8.95 -18.21
N LEU A 645 -2.94 -9.04 -18.25
CA LEU A 645 -3.80 -9.39 -17.13
C LEU A 645 -4.25 -10.87 -17.21
N LYS A 646 -3.69 -11.67 -18.13
CA LYS A 646 -4.06 -13.08 -18.31
C LYS A 646 -3.55 -13.92 -17.14
N GLY A 647 -4.46 -14.67 -16.52
CA GLY A 647 -4.16 -15.55 -15.39
C GLY A 647 -4.23 -14.86 -14.03
N GLU A 648 -4.75 -13.63 -13.98
CA GLU A 648 -5.14 -12.94 -12.73
C GLU A 648 -6.55 -13.32 -12.25
#